data_AF-W6M584-F1
#
_entry.id   AF-W6M584-F1
#
_cell.length_a   1.000
_cell.length_b   1.000
_cell.length_c   1.000
_cell.angle_alpha   90.00
_cell.angle_beta   90.00
_cell.angle_gamma   90.00
#
_symmetry.space_group_name_H-M   'P 1'
#
loop_
_entity.id
_entity.type
_entity.pdbx_description
1 polymer ?
#
loop_
_entity_poly.entity_id
_entity_poly.type
_entity_poly.pdbx_seq_one_letter_code
_entity_poly.pdbx_strand_id
1 'polypeptide(L)'
;MKVPAYQLALQAQQAHQADPAARFVLLRLAADAFDGAAVDIDAEPWPVVVCASPLAVREAMRRYATGATPAVLLFAGTEEDLGHDVLARCAKRRLFAHDLWQTVLALFRAASLDPRLTRQRWLAELLLRFLPAEGYLPVRSLALDQERVWQELFQVVLGFTAYPPTAPDLLAWASTPRLRERFEALPVEARAGIGGHFQERLGDVGGVVLAAIAAGQADDLLAAGLLCEALDDREPTLTAATAKITARLEILFGGISLSARTLQHWASAARDGFERATGNDRQPSLSRYEALVTRLKAEPLAVRARYGQAALAEKIRSFAGALNESDGSAARRWLAGLLAHQGPTLDERVVLRCQMAVRLVGWLAQPTDAATPSLTALATRYRHDLAWVDWARNVLLEGDDSAELAGAYARLRDCVRQRREAFDRSFAEALATGIPDGVALIPIEAALARAVVPVAAASRILLIVVDGMSIAVFLELHQSLKQHGWSPCQRTPGTGATLLAMLPSTTEASRTSLFCGRPCTGSAATEHAEFKRFPALVTPSVAGKPPLLFHKKDLLDRSGVALADDLRAALNDTRQRVVAVVINAVDDHLMKADQLRLRWTIAQFKGLDALLAEARSSERTVILSSDHGHLLDQDTELRASSPSTRWREPSLESYPGEIKLGGARIKAACGLDEVVLAWSERLRYASKRNGYHGGCSPQEALVPVASYRHGPRMDEGWYGSDEAPPIWWRI
;
A
#
# COMPACT_ATOMS: atom_id res chain seq x y z
N MET A 1 39.19 -35.95 21.23
CA MET A 1 38.29 -34.98 21.88
C MET A 1 38.00 -35.50 23.27
N LYS A 2 38.13 -34.68 24.31
CA LYS A 2 37.78 -35.09 25.68
C LYS A 2 36.29 -35.40 25.76
N VAL A 3 35.92 -36.49 26.41
CA VAL A 3 34.53 -36.88 26.68
C VAL A 3 34.00 -35.97 27.79
N PRO A 4 32.92 -35.21 27.57
CA PRO A 4 32.32 -34.39 28.62
C PRO A 4 31.78 -35.23 29.79
N ALA A 5 31.83 -34.65 31.01
CA ALA A 5 31.38 -35.31 32.24
C ALA A 5 29.94 -35.85 32.15
N TYR A 6 29.00 -35.09 31.56
CA TYR A 6 27.61 -35.52 31.43
C TYR A 6 27.43 -36.75 30.52
N GLN A 7 28.30 -36.96 29.53
CA GLN A 7 28.21 -38.15 28.65
C GLN A 7 28.64 -39.42 29.40
N LEU A 8 29.70 -39.29 30.20
CA LEU A 8 30.16 -40.35 31.11
C LEU A 8 29.11 -40.65 32.17
N ALA A 9 28.51 -39.62 32.77
CA ALA A 9 27.42 -39.75 33.73
C ALA A 9 26.26 -40.55 33.14
N LEU A 10 25.80 -40.20 31.94
CA LEU A 10 24.67 -40.88 31.30
C LEU A 10 24.97 -42.36 31.01
N GLN A 11 26.16 -42.66 30.49
CA GLN A 11 26.57 -44.06 30.21
C GLN A 11 26.72 -44.87 31.49
N ALA A 12 27.28 -44.27 32.54
CA ALA A 12 27.41 -44.90 33.84
C ALA A 12 26.04 -45.16 34.48
N GLN A 13 25.13 -44.20 34.39
CA GLN A 13 23.75 -44.33 34.85
C GLN A 13 23.03 -45.47 34.12
N GLN A 14 23.13 -45.54 32.79
CA GLN A 14 22.53 -46.63 32.00
C GLN A 14 23.08 -48.00 32.38
N ALA A 15 24.42 -48.12 32.49
CA ALA A 15 25.07 -49.37 32.87
C ALA A 15 24.63 -49.82 34.27
N HIS A 16 24.52 -48.88 35.22
CA HIS A 16 24.06 -49.16 36.57
C HIS A 16 22.57 -49.46 36.65
N GLN A 17 21.69 -48.75 35.95
CA GLN A 17 20.26 -49.08 35.89
C GLN A 17 20.02 -50.48 35.33
N ALA A 18 20.84 -50.91 34.37
CA ALA A 18 20.78 -52.26 33.84
C ALA A 18 21.24 -53.33 34.86
N ASP A 19 22.09 -52.97 35.83
CA ASP A 19 22.62 -53.86 36.87
C ASP A 19 22.84 -53.10 38.19
N PRO A 20 21.76 -52.81 38.97
CA PRO A 20 21.83 -51.91 40.12
C PRO A 20 22.72 -52.43 41.26
N ALA A 21 23.00 -53.74 41.30
CA ALA A 21 23.89 -54.34 42.29
C ALA A 21 25.38 -54.10 41.97
N ALA A 22 25.71 -53.65 40.76
CA ALA A 22 27.08 -53.49 40.34
C ALA A 22 27.74 -52.24 40.94
N ARG A 23 28.94 -52.44 41.49
CA ARG A 23 29.75 -51.41 42.15
C ARG A 23 30.69 -50.66 41.22
N PHE A 24 30.98 -51.25 40.07
CA PHE A 24 31.94 -50.73 39.11
C PHE A 24 31.31 -50.68 37.72
N VAL A 25 31.35 -49.52 37.09
CA VAL A 25 31.04 -49.38 35.67
C VAL A 25 32.34 -49.23 34.91
N LEU A 26 32.63 -50.18 34.04
CA LEU A 26 33.88 -50.20 33.28
C LEU A 26 33.60 -49.73 31.84
N LEU A 27 34.21 -48.60 31.45
CA LEU A 27 34.04 -47.97 30.13
C LEU A 27 35.33 -48.05 29.31
N ARG A 28 35.20 -48.41 28.04
CA ARG A 28 36.33 -48.46 27.10
C ARG A 28 36.64 -47.09 26.54
N LEU A 29 37.64 -46.43 27.11
CA LEU A 29 38.08 -45.09 26.74
C LEU A 29 39.60 -44.97 26.87
N ALA A 30 40.19 -44.11 26.04
CA ALA A 30 41.62 -43.80 26.14
C ALA A 30 41.94 -43.14 27.48
N ALA A 31 43.18 -43.30 27.96
CA ALA A 31 43.57 -42.78 29.27
C ALA A 31 43.47 -41.24 29.37
N ASP A 32 43.62 -40.56 28.25
CA ASP A 32 43.46 -39.11 28.13
C ASP A 32 42.04 -38.71 27.71
N ALA A 33 41.05 -39.61 27.73
CA ALA A 33 39.71 -39.28 27.25
C ALA A 33 38.90 -38.39 28.20
N PHE A 34 39.26 -38.28 29.48
CA PHE A 34 38.53 -37.49 30.48
C PHE A 34 39.49 -36.82 31.46
N ASP A 35 39.22 -35.56 31.81
CA ASP A 35 40.08 -34.75 32.71
C ASP A 35 39.49 -34.57 34.12
N GLY A 36 38.28 -35.08 34.38
CA GLY A 36 37.63 -34.98 35.69
C GLY A 36 37.95 -36.16 36.62
N ALA A 37 37.74 -35.94 37.92
CA ALA A 37 37.89 -36.99 38.95
C ALA A 37 36.56 -37.64 39.37
N ALA A 38 35.43 -37.06 38.97
CA ALA A 38 34.09 -37.54 39.27
C ALA A 38 33.08 -37.09 38.20
N VAL A 39 31.92 -37.75 38.17
CA VAL A 39 30.75 -37.35 37.39
C VAL A 39 29.51 -37.40 38.27
N ASP A 40 28.59 -36.45 38.11
CA ASP A 40 27.35 -36.41 38.89
C ASP A 40 26.29 -37.29 38.23
N ILE A 41 25.76 -38.26 38.98
CA ILE A 41 24.67 -39.15 38.57
C ILE A 41 23.56 -39.03 39.60
N ASP A 42 22.36 -38.62 39.17
CA ASP A 42 21.21 -38.37 40.06
C ASP A 42 21.54 -37.44 41.26
N ALA A 43 22.34 -36.39 40.97
CA ALA A 43 22.88 -35.42 41.93
C ALA A 43 23.86 -36.01 42.97
N GLU A 44 24.38 -37.21 42.74
CA GLU A 44 25.39 -37.85 43.58
C GLU A 44 26.73 -38.00 42.81
N PRO A 45 27.87 -37.57 43.39
CA PRO A 45 29.16 -37.63 42.70
C PRO A 45 29.74 -39.04 42.71
N TRP A 46 29.92 -39.62 41.53
CA TRP A 46 30.55 -40.92 41.34
C TRP A 46 32.02 -40.74 40.93
N PRO A 47 32.98 -41.36 41.64
CA PRO A 47 34.40 -41.23 41.30
C PRO A 47 34.70 -41.84 39.92
N VAL A 48 35.49 -41.13 39.12
CA VAL A 48 36.01 -41.59 37.83
C VAL A 48 37.50 -41.87 37.97
N VAL A 49 37.94 -43.06 37.57
CA VAL A 49 39.34 -43.48 37.65
C VAL A 49 39.83 -43.87 36.28
N VAL A 50 40.87 -43.17 35.80
CA VAL A 50 41.61 -43.56 34.61
C VAL A 50 42.56 -44.71 34.95
N CYS A 51 42.38 -45.85 34.31
CA CYS A 51 43.20 -47.05 34.52
C CYS A 51 44.10 -47.29 33.31
N ALA A 52 45.40 -47.01 33.45
CA ALA A 52 46.37 -47.20 32.38
C ALA A 52 46.75 -48.67 32.10
N SER A 53 46.35 -49.60 32.96
CA SER A 53 46.65 -51.04 32.83
C SER A 53 45.62 -51.93 33.56
N PRO A 54 45.57 -53.23 33.27
CA PRO A 54 44.72 -54.18 34.02
C PRO A 54 45.01 -54.22 35.53
N LEU A 55 46.24 -53.91 35.94
CA LEU A 55 46.61 -53.82 37.35
C LEU A 55 46.00 -52.56 37.99
N ALA A 56 46.00 -51.43 37.25
CA ALA A 56 45.38 -50.19 37.71
C ALA A 56 43.85 -50.34 37.89
N VAL A 57 43.19 -51.16 37.05
CA VAL A 57 41.76 -51.51 37.24
C VAL A 57 41.55 -52.24 38.56
N ARG A 58 42.37 -53.24 38.88
CA ARG A 58 42.29 -53.99 40.15
C ARG A 58 42.58 -53.11 41.36
N GLU A 59 43.56 -52.23 41.24
CA GLU A 59 43.89 -51.26 42.30
C GLU A 59 42.72 -50.31 42.57
N ALA A 60 42.10 -49.77 41.51
CA ALA A 60 40.92 -48.92 41.61
C ALA A 60 39.74 -49.67 42.24
N MET A 61 39.47 -50.91 41.80
CA MET A 61 38.43 -51.75 42.39
C MET A 61 38.65 -52.02 43.87
N ARG A 62 39.90 -52.21 44.30
CA ARG A 62 40.23 -52.37 45.72
C ARG A 62 40.00 -51.07 46.49
N ARG A 63 40.45 -49.94 45.94
CA ARG A 63 40.31 -48.60 46.54
C ARG A 63 38.86 -48.22 46.78
N TYR A 64 37.97 -48.54 45.85
CA TYR A 64 36.56 -48.16 45.90
C TYR A 64 35.61 -49.31 46.31
N ALA A 65 36.14 -50.44 46.79
CA ALA A 65 35.33 -51.61 47.17
C ALA A 65 34.29 -51.33 48.27
N THR A 66 34.62 -50.45 49.21
CA THR A 66 33.81 -50.13 50.40
C THR A 66 33.20 -48.73 50.37
N GLY A 67 33.31 -47.99 49.25
CA GLY A 67 32.76 -46.64 49.13
C GLY A 67 31.23 -46.61 49.22
N ALA A 68 30.60 -45.46 49.47
CA ALA A 68 29.14 -45.37 49.45
C ALA A 68 28.56 -45.43 48.02
N THR A 69 29.29 -44.87 47.04
CA THR A 69 28.84 -44.71 45.64
C THR A 69 29.60 -45.61 44.66
N PRO A 70 28.96 -46.10 43.58
CA PRO A 70 29.66 -46.86 42.54
C PRO A 70 30.76 -46.03 41.86
N ALA A 71 31.78 -46.71 41.32
CA ALA A 71 32.91 -46.06 40.65
C ALA A 71 32.91 -46.34 39.15
N VAL A 72 33.26 -45.32 38.34
CA VAL A 72 33.43 -45.43 36.89
C VAL A 72 34.93 -45.62 36.59
N LEU A 73 35.27 -46.72 35.93
CA LEU A 73 36.64 -47.08 35.59
C LEU A 73 36.84 -46.93 34.08
N LEU A 74 37.82 -46.12 33.66
CA LEU A 74 38.15 -45.90 32.25
C LEU A 74 39.35 -46.76 31.86
N PHE A 75 39.19 -47.66 30.91
CA PHE A 75 40.24 -48.59 30.48
C PHE A 75 40.32 -48.69 28.96
N ALA A 76 41.51 -48.53 28.38
CA ALA A 76 41.68 -48.48 26.92
C ALA A 76 41.72 -49.88 26.25
N GLY A 77 42.04 -50.93 27.01
CA GLY A 77 42.21 -52.29 26.50
C GLY A 77 40.90 -53.03 26.19
N THR A 78 40.96 -54.35 26.15
CA THR A 78 39.82 -55.24 25.88
C THR A 78 39.44 -56.06 27.12
N GLU A 79 38.34 -56.80 27.02
CA GLU A 79 37.91 -57.71 28.10
C GLU A 79 38.91 -58.83 28.37
N GLU A 80 39.63 -59.27 27.33
CA GLU A 80 40.65 -60.32 27.40
C GLU A 80 41.81 -59.91 28.32
N ASP A 81 42.12 -58.61 28.40
CA ASP A 81 43.18 -58.07 29.25
C ASP A 81 42.84 -58.12 30.76
N LEU A 82 41.55 -58.22 31.11
CA LEU A 82 41.07 -57.97 32.47
C LEU A 82 40.77 -59.23 33.27
N GLY A 83 40.49 -60.36 32.63
CA GLY A 83 40.15 -61.62 33.30
C GLY A 83 38.73 -61.63 33.89
N HIS A 84 38.19 -62.84 34.06
CA HIS A 84 36.80 -63.06 34.47
C HIS A 84 36.51 -62.57 35.91
N ASP A 85 37.52 -62.53 36.78
CA ASP A 85 37.42 -62.04 38.15
C ASP A 85 37.09 -60.53 38.22
N VAL A 86 37.71 -59.74 37.34
CA VAL A 86 37.47 -58.30 37.22
C VAL A 86 36.10 -58.06 36.59
N LEU A 87 35.83 -58.71 35.44
CA LEU A 87 34.56 -58.55 34.73
C LEU A 87 33.38 -58.92 35.62
N ALA A 88 33.43 -60.00 36.41
CA ALA A 88 32.34 -60.41 37.29
C ALA A 88 31.90 -59.34 38.32
N ARG A 89 32.76 -58.36 38.62
CA ARG A 89 32.50 -57.26 39.56
C ARG A 89 32.01 -55.98 38.87
N CYS A 90 32.09 -55.93 37.54
CA CYS A 90 31.60 -54.84 36.71
C CYS A 90 30.12 -55.03 36.36
N ALA A 91 29.42 -53.92 36.11
CA ALA A 91 28.04 -53.93 35.62
C ALA A 91 27.89 -54.81 34.37
N LYS A 92 26.89 -55.70 34.36
CA LYS A 92 26.63 -56.67 33.28
C LYS A 92 27.81 -57.56 32.91
N ARG A 93 28.82 -57.66 33.79
CA ARG A 93 30.01 -58.48 33.63
C ARG A 93 30.81 -58.22 32.34
N ARG A 94 30.88 -56.96 31.91
CA ARG A 94 31.49 -56.58 30.63
C ARG A 94 32.18 -55.22 30.67
N LEU A 95 33.02 -54.96 29.68
CA LEU A 95 33.59 -53.66 29.35
C LEU A 95 32.65 -52.96 28.35
N PHE A 96 32.02 -51.86 28.76
CA PHE A 96 31.12 -51.12 27.87
C PHE A 96 31.95 -50.29 26.88
N ALA A 97 31.74 -50.53 25.58
CA ALA A 97 32.26 -49.64 24.55
C ALA A 97 31.59 -48.26 24.67
N HIS A 98 32.37 -47.18 24.55
CA HIS A 98 31.82 -45.85 24.45
C HIS A 98 31.11 -45.68 23.09
N ASP A 99 29.80 -45.91 23.08
CA ASP A 99 28.93 -45.75 21.91
C ASP A 99 28.06 -44.51 22.09
N LEU A 100 28.32 -43.49 21.25
CA LEU A 100 27.60 -42.23 21.28
C LEU A 100 26.13 -42.38 20.90
N TRP A 101 25.81 -43.32 20.01
CA TRP A 101 24.42 -43.56 19.61
C TRP A 101 23.62 -44.20 20.74
N GLN A 102 24.21 -45.06 21.57
CA GLN A 102 23.53 -45.59 22.76
C GLN A 102 23.22 -44.49 23.79
N THR A 103 24.12 -43.52 23.94
CA THR A 103 23.87 -42.33 24.77
C THR A 103 22.72 -41.49 24.20
N VAL A 104 22.72 -41.25 22.88
CA VAL A 104 21.65 -40.51 22.20
C VAL A 104 20.30 -41.23 22.32
N LEU A 105 20.26 -42.56 22.12
CA LEU A 105 19.03 -43.36 22.26
C LEU A 105 18.40 -43.19 23.65
N ALA A 106 19.21 -43.16 24.73
CA ALA A 106 18.68 -42.88 26.07
C ALA A 106 18.04 -41.49 26.17
N LEU A 107 18.70 -40.46 25.65
CA LEU A 107 18.20 -39.09 25.72
C LEU A 107 16.84 -38.94 25.01
N PHE A 108 16.62 -39.69 23.92
CA PHE A 108 15.35 -39.76 23.21
C PHE A 108 14.38 -40.83 23.74
N ARG A 109 14.76 -41.60 24.76
CA ARG A 109 14.04 -42.79 25.26
C ARG A 109 13.65 -43.77 24.13
N ALA A 110 14.56 -43.94 23.18
CA ALA A 110 14.43 -44.86 22.06
C ALA A 110 15.14 -46.19 22.37
N ALA A 111 14.61 -47.29 21.82
CA ALA A 111 15.17 -48.64 21.94
C ALA A 111 16.01 -49.06 20.72
N SER A 112 15.71 -48.51 19.53
CA SER A 112 16.42 -48.83 18.29
C SER A 112 16.78 -47.59 17.47
N LEU A 113 17.85 -47.71 16.66
CA LEU A 113 18.34 -46.66 15.76
C LEU A 113 18.13 -47.09 14.29
N ASP A 114 17.76 -46.14 13.43
CA ASP A 114 17.77 -46.35 11.98
C ASP A 114 19.19 -46.74 11.49
N PRO A 115 19.37 -47.88 10.80
CA PRO A 115 20.68 -48.34 10.33
C PRO A 115 21.46 -47.33 9.47
N ARG A 116 20.78 -46.38 8.83
CA ARG A 116 21.41 -45.31 8.03
C ARG A 116 22.19 -44.31 8.88
N LEU A 117 21.86 -44.18 10.17
CA LEU A 117 22.51 -43.27 11.12
C LEU A 117 23.76 -43.88 11.75
N THR A 118 23.89 -45.21 11.79
CA THR A 118 24.99 -45.91 12.48
C THR A 118 26.38 -45.46 12.01
N ARG A 119 26.52 -45.10 10.72
CA ARG A 119 27.78 -44.63 10.14
C ARG A 119 28.03 -43.12 10.33
N GLN A 120 27.05 -42.36 10.78
CA GLN A 120 27.12 -40.90 10.91
C GLN A 120 27.47 -40.49 12.35
N ARG A 121 28.65 -40.91 12.81
CA ARG A 121 29.11 -40.66 14.19
C ARG A 121 29.06 -39.17 14.58
N TRP A 122 29.40 -38.29 13.63
CA TRP A 122 29.38 -36.84 13.83
C TRP A 122 27.99 -36.29 14.23
N LEU A 123 26.88 -36.91 13.79
CA LEU A 123 25.52 -36.50 14.19
C LEU A 123 25.32 -36.72 15.69
N ALA A 124 25.70 -37.90 16.20
CA ALA A 124 25.59 -38.21 17.61
C ALA A 124 26.45 -37.27 18.46
N GLU A 125 27.67 -36.95 17.99
CA GLU A 125 28.56 -35.99 18.67
C GLU A 125 27.93 -34.60 18.79
N LEU A 126 27.27 -34.12 17.72
CA LEU A 126 26.62 -32.81 17.74
C LEU A 126 25.36 -32.78 18.61
N LEU A 127 24.52 -33.80 18.55
CA LEU A 127 23.32 -33.90 19.41
C LEU A 127 23.70 -33.96 20.88
N LEU A 128 24.79 -34.67 21.23
CA LEU A 128 25.27 -34.66 22.59
C LEU A 128 25.86 -33.30 22.96
N ARG A 129 26.73 -32.73 22.12
CA ARG A 129 27.40 -31.45 22.40
C ARG A 129 26.43 -30.31 22.62
N PHE A 130 25.33 -30.29 21.88
CA PHE A 130 24.34 -29.22 21.91
C PHE A 130 23.05 -29.63 22.65
N LEU A 131 23.12 -30.62 23.55
CA LEU A 131 21.97 -31.06 24.36
C LEU A 131 21.23 -29.86 25.00
N PRO A 132 19.92 -29.68 24.72
CA PRO A 132 19.13 -28.63 25.36
C PRO A 132 19.05 -28.84 26.88
N ALA A 133 18.89 -27.76 27.63
CA ALA A 133 18.78 -27.82 29.10
C ALA A 133 17.59 -28.70 29.56
N GLU A 134 16.48 -28.66 28.82
CA GLU A 134 15.27 -29.44 29.05
C GLU A 134 15.43 -30.93 28.63
N GLY A 135 16.52 -31.28 27.94
CA GLY A 135 16.70 -32.56 27.27
C GLY A 135 15.92 -32.68 25.95
N TYR A 136 15.96 -33.87 25.33
CA TYR A 136 15.20 -34.15 24.12
C TYR A 136 13.82 -34.72 24.45
N LEU A 137 12.82 -34.38 23.61
CA LEU A 137 11.50 -34.98 23.71
C LEU A 137 11.56 -36.48 23.35
N PRO A 138 10.93 -37.35 24.17
CA PRO A 138 10.90 -38.79 23.89
C PRO A 138 10.24 -39.13 22.55
N VAL A 139 10.79 -40.10 21.82
CA VAL A 139 10.16 -40.62 20.60
C VAL A 139 8.95 -41.51 20.92
N ARG A 140 7.89 -41.42 20.12
CA ARG A 140 6.66 -42.22 20.33
C ARG A 140 6.78 -43.67 19.86
N SER A 141 7.61 -43.92 18.85
CA SER A 141 7.73 -45.20 18.13
C SER A 141 8.72 -46.19 18.76
N LEU A 142 9.39 -45.81 19.87
CA LEU A 142 10.56 -46.49 20.43
C LEU A 142 11.75 -46.64 19.45
N ALA A 143 11.67 -46.08 18.24
CA ALA A 143 12.76 -46.07 17.25
C ALA A 143 13.15 -44.62 16.94
N LEU A 144 14.45 -44.33 16.98
CA LEU A 144 14.99 -43.04 16.59
C LEU A 144 15.29 -43.05 15.08
N ASP A 145 14.39 -42.45 14.31
CA ASP A 145 14.50 -42.38 12.85
C ASP A 145 15.36 -41.20 12.38
N GLN A 146 15.75 -41.27 11.10
CA GLN A 146 16.57 -40.23 10.46
C GLN A 146 15.88 -38.86 10.47
N GLU A 147 14.56 -38.80 10.21
CA GLU A 147 13.83 -37.54 10.12
C GLU A 147 13.85 -36.79 11.46
N ARG A 148 13.66 -37.52 12.57
CA ARG A 148 13.69 -36.97 13.92
C ARG A 148 15.08 -36.46 14.29
N VAL A 149 16.12 -37.19 13.95
CA VAL A 149 17.51 -36.76 14.22
C VAL A 149 17.86 -35.48 13.47
N TRP A 150 17.48 -35.38 12.19
CA TRP A 150 17.72 -34.16 11.41
C TRP A 150 16.88 -32.99 11.89
N GLN A 151 15.62 -33.22 12.28
CA GLN A 151 14.79 -32.19 12.90
C GLN A 151 15.49 -31.57 14.11
N GLU A 152 15.97 -32.40 15.04
CA GLU A 152 16.61 -31.95 16.27
C GLU A 152 17.95 -31.27 15.98
N LEU A 153 18.74 -31.81 15.04
CA LEU A 153 19.97 -31.17 14.60
C LEU A 153 19.68 -29.75 14.05
N PHE A 154 18.67 -29.60 13.18
CA PHE A 154 18.36 -28.32 12.57
C PHE A 154 17.85 -27.30 13.59
N GLN A 155 17.02 -27.73 14.53
CA GLN A 155 16.50 -26.85 15.58
C GLN A 155 17.59 -26.48 16.60
N VAL A 156 18.25 -27.49 17.15
CA VAL A 156 19.14 -27.31 18.30
C VAL A 156 20.52 -26.83 17.87
N VAL A 157 21.08 -27.38 16.78
CA VAL A 157 22.43 -27.04 16.31
C VAL A 157 22.41 -25.85 15.36
N LEU A 158 21.47 -25.78 14.42
CA LEU A 158 21.44 -24.72 13.41
C LEU A 158 20.48 -23.58 13.77
N GLY A 159 19.56 -23.76 14.72
CA GLY A 159 18.66 -22.70 15.18
C GLY A 159 17.46 -22.45 14.25
N PHE A 160 17.08 -23.42 13.41
CA PHE A 160 15.85 -23.31 12.62
C PHE A 160 14.60 -23.44 13.50
N THR A 161 13.55 -22.69 13.16
CA THR A 161 12.27 -22.73 13.88
C THR A 161 11.35 -23.85 13.39
N ALA A 162 11.53 -24.33 12.16
CA ALA A 162 10.74 -25.37 11.54
C ALA A 162 11.62 -26.38 10.80
N TYR A 163 11.12 -27.62 10.70
CA TYR A 163 11.74 -28.68 9.92
C TYR A 163 10.66 -29.49 9.16
N PRO A 164 10.88 -29.82 7.87
CA PRO A 164 12.01 -29.40 7.05
C PRO A 164 11.98 -27.88 6.76
N PRO A 165 13.13 -27.18 6.70
CA PRO A 165 13.13 -25.77 6.33
C PRO A 165 12.78 -25.60 4.85
N THR A 166 12.20 -24.45 4.52
CA THR A 166 11.99 -24.00 3.15
C THR A 166 13.18 -23.19 2.65
N ALA A 167 13.29 -22.96 1.33
CA ALA A 167 14.37 -22.14 0.77
C ALA A 167 14.41 -20.70 1.33
N PRO A 168 13.27 -20.02 1.55
CA PRO A 168 13.24 -18.73 2.26
C PRO A 168 13.78 -18.83 3.69
N ASP A 169 13.48 -19.91 4.42
CA ASP A 169 13.99 -20.11 5.78
C ASP A 169 15.51 -20.25 5.77
N LEU A 170 16.07 -20.94 4.76
CA LEU A 170 17.51 -21.07 4.58
C LEU A 170 18.18 -19.71 4.26
N LEU A 171 17.56 -18.89 3.41
CA LEU A 171 18.10 -17.55 3.10
C LEU A 171 18.10 -16.66 4.36
N ALA A 172 17.00 -16.66 5.12
CA ALA A 172 16.90 -15.91 6.38
C ALA A 172 17.91 -16.40 7.43
N TRP A 173 18.04 -17.72 7.57
CA TRP A 173 19.06 -18.33 8.41
C TRP A 173 20.47 -17.91 8.00
N ALA A 174 20.77 -17.98 6.70
CA ALA A 174 22.05 -17.60 6.16
C ALA A 174 22.33 -16.10 6.32
N SER A 175 21.33 -15.23 6.39
CA SER A 175 21.52 -13.80 6.68
C SER A 175 21.79 -13.50 8.16
N THR A 176 21.77 -14.50 9.05
CA THR A 176 22.03 -14.31 10.50
C THR A 176 23.48 -14.63 10.85
N PRO A 177 24.36 -13.64 11.14
CA PRO A 177 25.80 -13.86 11.32
C PRO A 177 26.13 -14.90 12.39
N ARG A 178 25.48 -14.81 13.56
CA ARG A 178 25.69 -15.74 14.67
C ARG A 178 25.40 -17.21 14.30
N LEU A 179 24.39 -17.46 13.46
CA LEU A 179 24.04 -18.82 13.04
C LEU A 179 25.04 -19.35 12.02
N ARG A 180 25.54 -18.49 11.12
CA ARG A 180 26.64 -18.84 10.20
C ARG A 180 27.93 -19.16 10.94
N GLU A 181 28.35 -18.31 11.87
CA GLU A 181 29.56 -18.54 12.68
C GLU A 181 29.48 -19.88 13.43
N ARG A 182 28.29 -20.21 13.95
CA ARG A 182 28.03 -21.50 14.59
C ARG A 182 28.19 -22.67 13.64
N PHE A 183 27.70 -22.56 12.39
CA PHE A 183 27.89 -23.57 11.35
C PHE A 183 29.36 -23.71 10.93
N GLU A 184 30.06 -22.60 10.75
CA GLU A 184 31.48 -22.57 10.35
C GLU A 184 32.39 -23.18 11.41
N ALA A 185 32.05 -23.04 12.69
CA ALA A 185 32.76 -23.66 13.82
C ALA A 185 32.56 -25.19 13.92
N LEU A 186 31.68 -25.80 13.09
CA LEU A 186 31.46 -27.24 13.10
C LEU A 186 32.62 -28.00 12.42
N PRO A 187 32.87 -29.26 12.83
CA PRO A 187 33.84 -30.13 12.16
C PRO A 187 33.57 -30.25 10.66
N VAL A 188 34.62 -30.42 9.85
CA VAL A 188 34.53 -30.50 8.37
C VAL A 188 33.54 -31.57 7.92
N GLU A 189 33.57 -32.76 8.54
CA GLU A 189 32.64 -33.85 8.23
C GLU A 189 31.18 -33.47 8.49
N ALA A 190 30.90 -32.77 9.60
CA ALA A 190 29.56 -32.28 9.91
C ALA A 190 29.09 -31.21 8.93
N ARG A 191 29.96 -30.26 8.57
CA ARG A 191 29.64 -29.24 7.55
C ARG A 191 29.33 -29.87 6.20
N ALA A 192 30.09 -30.89 5.79
CA ALA A 192 29.83 -31.64 4.56
C ALA A 192 28.49 -32.40 4.61
N GLY A 193 28.21 -33.09 5.71
CA GLY A 193 26.94 -33.83 5.90
C GLY A 193 25.72 -32.91 5.92
N ILE A 194 25.77 -31.81 6.67
CA ILE A 194 24.71 -30.79 6.70
C ILE A 194 24.55 -30.14 5.32
N GLY A 195 25.67 -29.84 4.64
CA GLY A 195 25.66 -29.28 3.30
C GLY A 195 24.98 -30.21 2.28
N GLY A 196 25.27 -31.51 2.34
CA GLY A 196 24.59 -32.53 1.54
C GLY A 196 23.09 -32.59 1.81
N HIS A 197 22.68 -32.50 3.08
CA HIS A 197 21.27 -32.48 3.46
C HIS A 197 20.53 -31.24 2.95
N PHE A 198 21.17 -30.07 2.96
CA PHE A 198 20.61 -28.86 2.33
C PHE A 198 20.42 -29.04 0.82
N GLN A 199 21.40 -29.61 0.12
CA GLN A 199 21.28 -29.85 -1.33
C GLN A 199 20.21 -30.88 -1.65
N GLU A 200 20.09 -31.95 -0.86
CA GLU A 200 19.06 -32.97 -1.03
C GLU A 200 17.65 -32.40 -0.88
N ARG A 201 17.43 -31.54 0.13
CA ARG A 201 16.10 -31.00 0.46
C ARG A 201 15.73 -29.74 -0.31
N LEU A 202 16.69 -28.86 -0.57
CA LEU A 202 16.47 -27.52 -1.13
C LEU A 202 17.05 -27.36 -2.54
N GLY A 203 17.67 -28.41 -3.08
CA GLY A 203 18.25 -28.42 -4.42
C GLY A 203 19.37 -27.38 -4.58
N ASP A 204 19.44 -26.81 -5.78
CA ASP A 204 20.48 -25.86 -6.16
C ASP A 204 20.57 -24.64 -5.24
N VAL A 205 19.45 -24.19 -4.65
CA VAL A 205 19.45 -23.05 -3.71
C VAL A 205 20.29 -23.38 -2.47
N GLY A 206 20.22 -24.62 -1.97
CA GLY A 206 21.10 -25.08 -0.90
C GLY A 206 22.58 -24.99 -1.29
N GLY A 207 22.92 -25.35 -2.54
CA GLY A 207 24.26 -25.20 -3.09
C GLY A 207 24.73 -23.75 -3.17
N VAL A 208 23.88 -22.84 -3.66
CA VAL A 208 24.17 -21.40 -3.75
C VAL A 208 24.45 -20.81 -2.37
N VAL A 209 23.64 -21.14 -1.36
CA VAL A 209 23.81 -20.65 0.01
C VAL A 209 25.14 -21.11 0.60
N LEU A 210 25.49 -22.39 0.44
CA LEU A 210 26.76 -22.92 0.94
C LEU A 210 27.97 -22.26 0.24
N ALA A 211 27.88 -22.04 -1.07
CA ALA A 211 28.93 -21.34 -1.82
C ALA A 211 29.06 -19.88 -1.37
N ALA A 212 27.94 -19.20 -1.09
CA ALA A 212 27.94 -17.85 -0.55
C ALA A 212 28.58 -17.75 0.83
N ILE A 213 28.32 -18.71 1.72
CA ILE A 213 28.96 -18.80 3.03
C ILE A 213 30.48 -18.99 2.84
N ALA A 214 30.89 -19.94 2.02
CA ALA A 214 32.31 -20.19 1.75
C ALA A 214 33.04 -18.98 1.13
N ALA A 215 32.34 -18.19 0.31
CA ALA A 215 32.86 -16.96 -0.31
C ALA A 215 32.76 -15.71 0.59
N GLY A 216 32.18 -15.81 1.79
CA GLY A 216 31.95 -14.66 2.68
C GLY A 216 30.94 -13.64 2.13
N GLN A 217 30.03 -14.05 1.25
CA GLN A 217 29.00 -13.21 0.61
C GLN A 217 27.57 -13.57 1.02
N ALA A 218 27.40 -14.31 2.12
CA ALA A 218 26.09 -14.78 2.56
C ALA A 218 25.10 -13.65 2.91
N ASP A 219 25.59 -12.46 3.26
CA ASP A 219 24.70 -11.32 3.51
C ASP A 219 24.02 -10.78 2.23
N ASP A 220 24.61 -11.02 1.06
CA ASP A 220 24.08 -10.53 -0.21
C ASP A 220 23.11 -11.54 -0.85
N LEU A 221 22.90 -12.71 -0.23
CA LEU A 221 22.09 -13.81 -0.77
C LEU A 221 20.65 -13.40 -1.12
N LEU A 222 19.99 -12.65 -0.24
CA LEU A 222 18.62 -12.20 -0.47
C LEU A 222 18.59 -11.19 -1.62
N ALA A 223 19.43 -10.15 -1.55
CA ALA A 223 19.55 -9.10 -2.57
C ALA A 223 19.92 -9.67 -3.95
N ALA A 224 20.85 -10.61 -4.02
CA ALA A 224 21.23 -11.32 -5.23
C ALA A 224 20.09 -12.15 -5.80
N GLY A 225 19.34 -12.86 -4.95
CA GLY A 225 18.14 -13.57 -5.39
C GLY A 225 17.08 -12.63 -5.96
N LEU A 226 16.85 -11.45 -5.35
CA LEU A 226 15.95 -10.43 -5.92
C LEU A 226 16.44 -9.93 -7.29
N LEU A 227 17.75 -9.81 -7.50
CA LEU A 227 18.32 -9.45 -8.80
C LEU A 227 18.13 -10.57 -9.85
N CYS A 228 18.17 -11.84 -9.44
CA CYS A 228 17.93 -12.98 -10.32
C CYS A 228 16.54 -12.94 -10.98
N GLU A 229 15.55 -12.29 -10.37
CA GLU A 229 14.23 -12.07 -10.98
C GLU A 229 14.33 -11.29 -12.31
N ALA A 230 15.31 -10.37 -12.42
CA ALA A 230 15.55 -9.59 -13.62
C ALA A 230 16.43 -10.30 -14.66
N LEU A 231 16.99 -11.48 -14.36
CA LEU A 231 17.90 -12.24 -15.23
C LEU A 231 17.22 -13.27 -16.14
N ASP A 232 15.89 -13.35 -16.19
CA ASP A 232 15.18 -14.22 -17.16
C ASP A 232 15.57 -13.88 -18.62
N ASP A 233 15.71 -14.87 -19.50
CA ASP A 233 16.36 -14.72 -20.83
C ASP A 233 15.39 -14.44 -21.99
N ARG A 234 14.16 -14.02 -21.69
CA ARG A 234 13.08 -13.89 -22.70
C ARG A 234 13.21 -12.69 -23.64
N GLU A 235 14.10 -11.73 -23.37
CA GLU A 235 14.29 -10.52 -24.19
C GLU A 235 15.64 -10.55 -24.92
N PRO A 236 15.64 -10.66 -26.27
CA PRO A 236 16.87 -10.71 -27.07
C PRO A 236 17.78 -9.49 -26.90
N THR A 237 17.20 -8.32 -26.60
CA THR A 237 17.92 -7.06 -26.42
C THR A 237 18.76 -7.03 -25.14
N LEU A 238 18.41 -7.81 -24.13
CA LEU A 238 19.10 -7.87 -22.83
C LEU A 238 20.02 -9.08 -22.68
N THR A 239 19.99 -10.06 -23.59
CA THR A 239 20.75 -11.32 -23.49
C THR A 239 22.24 -11.10 -23.18
N ALA A 240 22.89 -10.15 -23.85
CA ALA A 240 24.31 -9.87 -23.61
C ALA A 240 24.58 -9.24 -22.23
N ALA A 241 23.64 -8.44 -21.70
CA ALA A 241 23.73 -7.87 -20.36
C ALA A 241 23.47 -8.96 -19.30
N THR A 242 22.41 -9.75 -19.46
CA THR A 242 22.08 -10.89 -18.61
C THR A 242 23.27 -11.83 -18.47
N ALA A 243 23.87 -12.27 -19.57
CA ALA A 243 25.03 -13.18 -19.54
C ALA A 243 26.23 -12.58 -18.75
N LYS A 244 26.53 -11.29 -18.95
CA LYS A 244 27.62 -10.61 -18.23
C LYS A 244 27.33 -10.48 -16.73
N ILE A 245 26.08 -10.21 -16.36
CA ILE A 245 25.69 -10.03 -14.96
C ILE A 245 25.64 -11.39 -14.26
N THR A 246 25.10 -12.43 -14.90
CA THR A 246 25.16 -13.82 -14.41
C THR A 246 26.60 -14.24 -14.17
N ALA A 247 27.52 -14.04 -15.12
CA ALA A 247 28.94 -14.38 -14.93
C ALA A 247 29.60 -13.65 -13.74
N ARG A 248 29.24 -12.37 -13.51
CA ARG A 248 29.73 -11.63 -12.32
C ARG A 248 29.12 -12.15 -11.02
N LEU A 249 27.86 -12.60 -11.06
CA LEU A 249 27.18 -13.24 -9.95
C LEU A 249 27.84 -14.59 -9.62
N GLU A 250 28.17 -15.40 -10.62
CA GLU A 250 28.92 -16.65 -10.46
C GLU A 250 30.26 -16.41 -9.76
N ILE A 251 31.03 -15.41 -10.23
CA ILE A 251 32.31 -15.01 -9.59
C ILE A 251 32.09 -14.56 -8.15
N LEU A 252 31.05 -13.77 -7.89
CA LEU A 252 30.71 -13.27 -6.55
C LEU A 252 30.47 -14.43 -5.57
N PHE A 253 29.80 -15.48 -6.01
CA PHE A 253 29.41 -16.62 -5.18
C PHE A 253 30.37 -17.82 -5.34
N GLY A 254 31.67 -17.53 -5.49
CA GLY A 254 32.71 -18.56 -5.43
C GLY A 254 32.91 -19.37 -6.72
N GLY A 255 32.50 -18.84 -7.88
CA GLY A 255 32.68 -19.47 -9.18
C GLY A 255 31.71 -20.61 -9.48
N ILE A 256 30.58 -20.68 -8.77
CA ILE A 256 29.54 -21.66 -9.06
C ILE A 256 28.89 -21.40 -10.41
N SER A 257 28.45 -22.45 -11.10
CA SER A 257 27.64 -22.29 -12.32
C SER A 257 26.18 -22.10 -11.95
N LEU A 258 25.55 -21.04 -12.48
CA LEU A 258 24.16 -20.69 -12.21
C LEU A 258 23.31 -21.01 -13.45
N SER A 259 22.65 -22.16 -13.42
CA SER A 259 21.68 -22.52 -14.46
C SER A 259 20.43 -21.63 -14.41
N ALA A 260 19.69 -21.52 -15.52
CA ALA A 260 18.42 -20.79 -15.56
C ALA A 260 17.42 -21.27 -14.50
N ARG A 261 17.38 -22.59 -14.24
CA ARG A 261 16.54 -23.19 -13.19
C ARG A 261 16.97 -22.73 -11.79
N THR A 262 18.28 -22.71 -11.53
CA THR A 262 18.85 -22.26 -10.27
C THR A 262 18.52 -20.78 -10.01
N LEU A 263 18.70 -19.92 -11.02
CA LEU A 263 18.35 -18.49 -10.95
C LEU A 263 16.86 -18.30 -10.63
N GLN A 264 15.97 -19.06 -11.30
CA GLN A 264 14.52 -18.97 -11.08
C GLN A 264 14.12 -19.41 -9.67
N HIS A 265 14.64 -20.53 -9.17
CA HIS A 265 14.34 -21.01 -7.82
C HIS A 265 14.89 -20.07 -6.74
N TRP A 266 16.09 -19.52 -6.95
CA TRP A 266 16.67 -18.55 -6.02
C TRP A 266 15.87 -17.23 -6.02
N ALA A 267 15.46 -16.75 -7.19
CA ALA A 267 14.59 -15.57 -7.29
C ALA A 267 13.25 -15.77 -6.56
N SER A 268 12.62 -16.94 -6.72
CA SER A 268 11.38 -17.26 -6.00
C SER A 268 11.58 -17.27 -4.49
N ALA A 269 12.63 -17.95 -4.01
CA ALA A 269 12.92 -18.03 -2.58
C ALA A 269 13.23 -16.66 -1.97
N ALA A 270 13.96 -15.80 -2.69
CA ALA A 270 14.27 -14.45 -2.25
C ALA A 270 13.04 -13.56 -2.22
N ARG A 271 12.15 -13.66 -3.21
CA ARG A 271 10.87 -12.94 -3.23
C ARG A 271 10.00 -13.33 -2.04
N ASP A 272 9.81 -14.63 -1.81
CA ASP A 272 9.02 -15.12 -0.67
C ASP A 272 9.63 -14.67 0.66
N GLY A 273 10.96 -14.70 0.77
CA GLY A 273 11.68 -14.19 1.95
C GLY A 273 11.47 -12.69 2.17
N PHE A 274 11.53 -11.89 1.10
CA PHE A 274 11.30 -10.45 1.15
C PHE A 274 9.84 -10.11 1.49
N GLU A 275 8.87 -10.86 0.95
CA GLU A 275 7.44 -10.67 1.22
C GLU A 275 7.07 -11.04 2.67
N ARG A 276 7.71 -12.07 3.25
CA ARG A 276 7.56 -12.43 4.67
C ARG A 276 8.14 -11.38 5.63
N ALA A 277 9.15 -10.63 5.22
CA ALA A 277 9.73 -9.56 6.04
C ALA A 277 8.73 -8.41 6.22
N THR A 278 8.67 -7.83 7.42
CA THR A 278 7.74 -6.75 7.76
C THR A 278 8.44 -5.41 7.90
N GLY A 279 7.84 -4.34 7.37
CA GLY A 279 8.23 -2.95 7.64
C GLY A 279 9.73 -2.67 7.53
N ASN A 280 10.34 -2.33 8.67
CA ASN A 280 11.75 -1.91 8.78
C ASN A 280 12.76 -2.97 8.34
N ASP A 281 12.41 -4.26 8.34
CA ASP A 281 13.32 -5.34 7.96
C ASP A 281 13.57 -5.41 6.45
N ARG A 282 12.73 -4.78 5.64
CA ARG A 282 12.90 -4.73 4.17
C ARG A 282 13.94 -3.70 3.72
N GLN A 283 14.11 -2.62 4.49
CA GLN A 283 14.98 -1.52 4.10
C GLN A 283 16.45 -1.94 3.94
N PRO A 284 17.06 -2.72 4.87
CA PRO A 284 18.42 -3.24 4.69
C PRO A 284 18.57 -4.10 3.44
N SER A 285 17.56 -4.91 3.10
CA SER A 285 17.58 -5.76 1.90
C SER A 285 17.55 -4.93 0.62
N LEU A 286 16.76 -3.86 0.59
CA LEU A 286 16.71 -2.91 -0.53
C LEU A 286 18.02 -2.15 -0.68
N SER A 287 18.61 -1.66 0.42
CA SER A 287 19.92 -0.98 0.37
C SER A 287 21.03 -1.90 -0.15
N ARG A 288 21.03 -3.18 0.26
CA ARG A 288 21.96 -4.18 -0.29
C ARG A 288 21.71 -4.49 -1.75
N TYR A 289 20.45 -4.59 -2.16
CA TYR A 289 20.07 -4.75 -3.56
C TYR A 289 20.64 -3.61 -4.41
N GLU A 290 20.51 -2.35 -3.96
CA GLU A 290 21.05 -1.20 -4.68
C GLU A 290 22.58 -1.25 -4.79
N ALA A 291 23.27 -1.54 -3.68
CA ALA A 291 24.72 -1.72 -3.69
C ALA A 291 25.16 -2.83 -4.66
N LEU A 292 24.39 -3.92 -4.72
CA LEU A 292 24.66 -5.05 -5.60
C LEU A 292 24.43 -4.71 -7.07
N VAL A 293 23.37 -3.96 -7.40
CA VAL A 293 23.11 -3.48 -8.77
C VAL A 293 24.30 -2.68 -9.28
N THR A 294 24.83 -1.74 -8.49
CA THR A 294 26.02 -0.95 -8.87
C THR A 294 27.27 -1.82 -8.97
N ARG A 295 27.51 -2.68 -7.99
CA ARG A 295 28.68 -3.58 -7.95
C ARG A 295 28.74 -4.52 -9.16
N LEU A 296 27.59 -5.05 -9.57
CA LEU A 296 27.48 -5.97 -10.71
C LEU A 296 27.25 -5.25 -12.05
N LYS A 297 27.11 -3.92 -12.04
CA LYS A 297 26.71 -3.07 -13.18
C LYS A 297 25.45 -3.60 -13.87
N ALA A 298 24.41 -3.83 -13.06
CA ALA A 298 23.15 -4.44 -13.48
C ALA A 298 22.07 -3.40 -13.85
N GLU A 299 22.43 -2.11 -13.97
CA GLU A 299 21.54 -1.03 -14.37
C GLU A 299 20.77 -1.31 -15.67
N PRO A 300 21.34 -1.96 -16.71
CA PRO A 300 20.57 -2.31 -17.92
C PRO A 300 19.35 -3.20 -17.68
N LEU A 301 19.27 -3.91 -16.55
CA LEU A 301 18.13 -4.75 -16.19
C LEU A 301 17.00 -3.98 -15.48
N ALA A 302 17.17 -2.67 -15.23
CA ALA A 302 16.22 -1.83 -14.51
C ALA A 302 14.79 -1.88 -15.10
N VAL A 303 14.67 -2.06 -16.41
CA VAL A 303 13.40 -2.12 -17.15
C VAL A 303 12.51 -3.29 -16.67
N ARG A 304 13.12 -4.35 -16.14
CA ARG A 304 12.44 -5.55 -15.65
C ARG A 304 12.54 -5.75 -14.15
N ALA A 305 13.54 -5.13 -13.52
CA ALA A 305 13.71 -5.19 -12.07
C ALA A 305 12.44 -4.68 -11.36
N ARG A 306 12.07 -5.31 -10.24
CA ARG A 306 10.97 -4.81 -9.38
C ARG A 306 11.44 -3.92 -8.26
N TYR A 307 12.74 -3.94 -7.97
CA TYR A 307 13.31 -3.36 -6.76
C TYR A 307 14.26 -2.19 -7.05
N GLY A 308 14.35 -1.25 -6.11
CA GLY A 308 15.37 -0.20 -6.06
C GLY A 308 15.21 0.99 -7.02
N GLN A 309 16.00 2.03 -6.78
CA GLN A 309 15.87 3.33 -7.44
C GLN A 309 16.01 3.29 -8.98
N ALA A 310 16.93 2.49 -9.52
CA ALA A 310 17.14 2.41 -10.97
C ALA A 310 15.89 1.87 -11.68
N ALA A 311 15.23 0.87 -11.09
CA ALA A 311 14.02 0.27 -11.63
C ALA A 311 12.82 1.23 -11.56
N LEU A 312 12.76 2.08 -10.53
CA LEU A 312 11.76 3.14 -10.42
C LEU A 312 11.96 4.19 -11.52
N ALA A 313 13.17 4.70 -11.67
CA ALA A 313 13.51 5.70 -12.69
C ALA A 313 13.21 5.20 -14.11
N GLU A 314 13.52 3.94 -14.41
CA GLU A 314 13.21 3.34 -15.72
C GLU A 314 11.70 3.24 -15.97
N LYS A 315 10.92 2.83 -14.96
CA LYS A 315 9.45 2.76 -15.08
C LYS A 315 8.84 4.14 -15.25
N ILE A 316 9.33 5.14 -14.52
CA ILE A 316 8.92 6.55 -14.65
C ILE A 316 9.17 7.03 -16.08
N ARG A 317 10.38 6.80 -16.61
CA ARG A 317 10.75 7.18 -17.98
C ARG A 317 9.92 6.47 -19.03
N SER A 318 9.75 5.15 -18.88
CA SER A 318 8.97 4.33 -19.82
C SER A 318 7.47 4.65 -19.77
N PHE A 319 6.93 4.93 -18.58
CA PHE A 319 5.56 5.41 -18.42
C PHE A 319 5.37 6.77 -19.09
N ALA A 320 6.27 7.73 -18.83
CA ALA A 320 6.25 9.03 -19.49
C ALA A 320 6.34 8.90 -21.03
N GLY A 321 7.20 8.01 -21.53
CA GLY A 321 7.30 7.68 -22.95
C GLY A 321 5.96 7.20 -23.53
N ALA A 322 5.33 6.22 -22.89
CA ALA A 322 4.03 5.71 -23.31
C ALA A 322 2.93 6.78 -23.30
N LEU A 323 2.93 7.71 -22.33
CA LEU A 323 2.02 8.85 -22.31
C LEU A 323 2.24 9.79 -23.51
N ASN A 324 3.50 10.08 -23.86
CA ASN A 324 3.84 10.96 -24.99
C ASN A 324 3.41 10.35 -26.33
N GLU A 325 3.53 9.05 -26.47
CA GLU A 325 3.10 8.29 -27.65
C GLU A 325 1.58 8.07 -27.69
N SER A 326 0.86 8.46 -26.62
CA SER A 326 -0.56 8.15 -26.42
C SER A 326 -0.87 6.64 -26.50
N ASP A 327 0.10 5.77 -26.18
CA ASP A 327 -0.08 4.33 -26.12
C ASP A 327 -0.71 3.96 -24.77
N GLY A 328 -2.05 3.90 -24.74
CA GLY A 328 -2.81 3.55 -23.54
C GLY A 328 -2.51 2.14 -23.02
N SER A 329 -2.14 1.19 -23.88
CA SER A 329 -1.82 -0.18 -23.46
C SER A 329 -0.46 -0.25 -22.79
N ALA A 330 0.56 0.40 -23.35
CA ALA A 330 1.85 0.56 -22.69
C ALA A 330 1.74 1.37 -21.39
N ALA A 331 0.98 2.47 -21.39
CA ALA A 331 0.79 3.30 -20.20
C ALA A 331 0.16 2.51 -19.04
N ARG A 332 -0.87 1.68 -19.29
CA ARG A 332 -1.46 0.78 -18.28
C ARG A 332 -0.46 -0.25 -17.76
N ARG A 333 0.32 -0.88 -18.63
CA ARG A 333 1.36 -1.85 -18.23
C ARG A 333 2.41 -1.20 -17.32
N TRP A 334 2.90 -0.02 -17.69
CA TRP A 334 3.89 0.69 -16.91
C TRP A 334 3.33 1.24 -15.59
N LEU A 335 2.06 1.68 -15.56
CA LEU A 335 1.37 2.02 -14.33
C LEU A 335 1.27 0.82 -13.39
N ALA A 336 0.89 -0.36 -13.88
CA ALA A 336 0.87 -1.57 -13.07
C ALA A 336 2.27 -1.91 -12.53
N GLY A 337 3.32 -1.72 -13.33
CA GLY A 337 4.71 -1.87 -12.91
C GLY A 337 5.13 -0.87 -11.83
N LEU A 338 4.69 0.39 -11.90
CA LEU A 338 4.93 1.42 -10.88
C LEU A 338 4.23 1.07 -9.57
N LEU A 339 2.98 0.61 -9.62
CA LEU A 339 2.20 0.21 -8.45
C LEU A 339 2.76 -1.05 -7.76
N ALA A 340 3.34 -1.97 -8.55
CA ALA A 340 3.96 -3.20 -8.04
C ALA A 340 5.42 -3.01 -7.59
N HIS A 341 5.99 -1.81 -7.75
CA HIS A 341 7.38 -1.51 -7.40
C HIS A 341 7.63 -1.69 -5.89
N GLN A 342 8.80 -2.24 -5.55
CA GLN A 342 9.22 -2.47 -4.17
C GLN A 342 10.50 -1.67 -3.91
N GLY A 343 10.44 -0.66 -3.04
CA GLY A 343 11.53 0.31 -2.92
C GLY A 343 11.05 1.62 -2.32
N PRO A 344 11.66 2.75 -2.72
CA PRO A 344 11.12 4.08 -2.42
C PRO A 344 9.64 4.13 -2.78
N THR A 345 8.81 4.41 -1.76
CA THR A 345 7.36 4.40 -1.92
C THR A 345 6.94 5.61 -2.74
N LEU A 346 6.15 5.38 -3.79
CA LEU A 346 5.47 6.46 -4.49
C LEU A 346 4.41 7.05 -3.57
N ASP A 347 4.46 8.35 -3.35
CA ASP A 347 3.40 9.07 -2.63
C ASP A 347 2.05 8.83 -3.33
N GLU A 348 0.97 8.76 -2.55
CA GLU A 348 -0.39 8.55 -3.04
C GLU A 348 -0.78 9.60 -4.09
N ARG A 349 -0.24 10.83 -3.97
CA ARG A 349 -0.44 11.90 -4.95
C ARG A 349 0.20 11.60 -6.30
N VAL A 350 1.42 11.04 -6.31
CA VAL A 350 2.11 10.63 -7.54
C VAL A 350 1.32 9.51 -8.21
N VAL A 351 0.89 8.50 -7.42
CA VAL A 351 0.07 7.40 -7.91
C VAL A 351 -1.22 7.92 -8.56
N LEU A 352 -1.90 8.85 -7.89
CA LEU A 352 -3.13 9.44 -8.39
C LEU A 352 -2.92 10.23 -9.69
N ARG A 353 -1.82 10.99 -9.81
CA ARG A 353 -1.45 11.66 -11.08
C ARG A 353 -1.22 10.66 -12.20
N CYS A 354 -0.46 9.59 -11.96
CA CYS A 354 -0.25 8.55 -12.96
C CYS A 354 -1.57 7.91 -13.41
N GLN A 355 -2.48 7.63 -12.47
CA GLN A 355 -3.81 7.11 -12.78
C GLN A 355 -4.64 8.10 -13.63
N MET A 356 -4.65 9.38 -13.26
CA MET A 356 -5.34 10.42 -14.03
C MET A 356 -4.76 10.60 -15.44
N ALA A 357 -3.44 10.48 -15.60
CA ALA A 357 -2.80 10.53 -16.90
C ALA A 357 -3.25 9.36 -17.81
N VAL A 358 -3.30 8.12 -17.29
CA VAL A 358 -3.80 6.97 -18.06
C VAL A 358 -5.27 7.15 -18.47
N ARG A 359 -6.11 7.68 -17.57
CA ARG A 359 -7.51 8.01 -17.89
C ARG A 359 -7.63 9.01 -19.02
N LEU A 360 -6.83 10.07 -19.01
CA LEU A 360 -6.81 11.08 -20.07
C LEU A 360 -6.32 10.51 -21.41
N VAL A 361 -5.32 9.63 -21.41
CA VAL A 361 -4.92 8.89 -22.64
C VAL A 361 -6.08 8.03 -23.15
N GLY A 362 -6.79 7.34 -22.25
CA GLY A 362 -7.99 6.57 -22.58
C GLY A 362 -9.10 7.42 -23.20
N TRP A 363 -9.35 8.62 -22.67
CA TRP A 363 -10.31 9.58 -23.22
C TRP A 363 -9.87 10.10 -24.60
N LEU A 364 -8.60 10.49 -24.75
CA LEU A 364 -8.06 10.98 -26.02
C LEU A 364 -8.17 9.94 -27.14
N ALA A 365 -8.08 8.65 -26.81
CA ALA A 365 -8.27 7.55 -27.76
C ALA A 365 -9.73 7.35 -28.21
N GLN A 366 -10.72 7.92 -27.50
CA GLN A 366 -12.12 7.81 -27.90
C GLN A 366 -12.42 8.66 -29.13
N PRO A 367 -13.30 8.18 -30.04
CA PRO A 367 -13.72 8.97 -31.20
C PRO A 367 -14.43 10.26 -30.75
N THR A 368 -14.34 11.29 -31.58
CA THR A 368 -15.08 12.53 -31.37
C THR A 368 -16.41 12.44 -32.13
N ASP A 369 -17.53 12.50 -31.41
CA ASP A 369 -18.86 12.56 -32.04
C ASP A 369 -19.05 13.88 -32.79
N ALA A 370 -19.59 13.78 -34.01
CA ALA A 370 -19.81 14.89 -34.94
C ALA A 370 -21.21 15.53 -34.84
N ALA A 371 -22.09 15.04 -33.96
CA ALA A 371 -23.45 15.57 -33.85
C ALA A 371 -23.46 16.96 -33.23
N THR A 372 -24.33 17.86 -33.73
CA THR A 372 -24.62 19.18 -33.15
C THR A 372 -25.67 19.03 -32.06
N PRO A 373 -25.30 18.93 -30.76
CA PRO A 373 -26.24 18.54 -29.72
C PRO A 373 -26.98 19.77 -29.22
N SER A 374 -28.19 19.58 -28.68
CA SER A 374 -28.89 20.65 -27.95
C SER A 374 -28.08 21.12 -26.73
N LEU A 375 -28.40 22.32 -26.21
CA LEU A 375 -27.77 22.84 -24.99
C LEU A 375 -27.84 21.83 -23.83
N THR A 376 -29.00 21.20 -23.61
CA THR A 376 -29.18 20.16 -22.59
C THR A 376 -28.29 18.95 -22.88
N ALA A 377 -28.22 18.47 -24.13
CA ALA A 377 -27.37 17.33 -24.47
C ALA A 377 -25.87 17.63 -24.25
N LEU A 378 -25.43 18.85 -24.56
CA LEU A 378 -24.07 19.31 -24.25
C LEU A 378 -23.83 19.37 -22.74
N ALA A 379 -24.76 19.91 -21.95
CA ALA A 379 -24.62 19.96 -20.49
C ALA A 379 -24.56 18.55 -19.87
N THR A 380 -25.41 17.63 -20.32
CA THR A 380 -25.38 16.22 -19.91
C THR A 380 -24.05 15.56 -20.27
N ARG A 381 -23.56 15.77 -21.50
CA ARG A 381 -22.25 15.29 -21.93
C ARG A 381 -21.13 15.88 -21.08
N TYR A 382 -21.20 17.17 -20.75
CA TYR A 382 -20.20 17.79 -19.87
C TYR A 382 -20.16 17.11 -18.50
N ARG A 383 -21.31 16.96 -17.83
CA ARG A 383 -21.37 16.30 -16.51
C ARG A 383 -20.79 14.88 -16.51
N HIS A 384 -21.16 14.07 -17.50
CA HIS A 384 -20.86 12.63 -17.49
C HIS A 384 -19.55 12.26 -18.22
N ASP A 385 -18.91 13.21 -18.91
CA ASP A 385 -17.67 12.97 -19.67
C ASP A 385 -16.63 14.06 -19.37
N LEU A 386 -16.85 15.29 -19.84
CA LEU A 386 -15.80 16.32 -19.83
C LEU A 386 -15.48 16.89 -18.45
N ALA A 387 -16.41 16.87 -17.50
CA ALA A 387 -16.13 17.25 -16.12
C ALA A 387 -15.17 16.25 -15.43
N TRP A 388 -15.19 14.98 -15.85
CA TRP A 388 -14.21 13.97 -15.40
C TRP A 388 -12.84 14.24 -16.03
N VAL A 389 -12.80 14.65 -17.29
CA VAL A 389 -11.57 15.11 -17.96
C VAL A 389 -10.97 16.30 -17.21
N ASP A 390 -11.82 17.24 -16.79
CA ASP A 390 -11.41 18.41 -16.02
C ASP A 390 -10.89 18.07 -14.65
N TRP A 391 -11.52 17.13 -13.97
CA TRP A 391 -10.99 16.61 -12.73
C TRP A 391 -9.60 15.99 -12.95
N ALA A 392 -9.45 15.08 -13.92
CA ALA A 392 -8.17 14.42 -14.18
C ALA A 392 -7.06 15.39 -14.57
N ARG A 393 -7.32 16.36 -15.45
CA ARG A 393 -6.30 17.34 -15.88
C ARG A 393 -5.95 18.31 -14.75
N ASN A 394 -6.90 18.63 -13.87
CA ASN A 394 -6.66 19.50 -12.71
C ASN A 394 -5.75 18.81 -11.68
N VAL A 395 -5.81 17.49 -11.56
CA VAL A 395 -4.85 16.73 -10.76
C VAL A 395 -3.43 16.81 -11.34
N LEU A 396 -3.28 16.82 -12.67
CA LEU A 396 -1.98 16.93 -13.32
C LEU A 396 -1.35 18.34 -13.25
N LEU A 397 -2.11 19.35 -12.82
CA LEU A 397 -1.59 20.71 -12.62
C LEU A 397 -0.54 20.77 -11.50
N GLU A 398 -0.58 19.86 -10.52
CA GLU A 398 0.40 19.77 -9.42
C GLU A 398 1.84 19.55 -9.90
N GLY A 399 2.03 19.11 -11.14
CA GLY A 399 3.36 18.80 -11.67
C GLY A 399 3.91 17.48 -11.12
N ASP A 400 5.21 17.28 -11.29
CA ASP A 400 5.94 16.13 -10.74
C ASP A 400 7.41 16.47 -10.55
N ASP A 401 8.08 15.82 -9.60
CA ASP A 401 9.51 15.99 -9.37
C ASP A 401 10.35 15.36 -10.49
N SER A 402 9.83 14.35 -11.19
CA SER A 402 10.44 13.83 -12.42
C SER A 402 10.20 14.79 -13.59
N ALA A 403 11.28 15.26 -14.20
CA ALA A 403 11.23 16.09 -15.40
C ALA A 403 10.52 15.37 -16.57
N GLU A 404 10.71 14.05 -16.69
CA GLU A 404 10.06 13.22 -17.70
C GLU A 404 8.53 13.19 -17.52
N LEU A 405 8.05 12.98 -16.29
CA LEU A 405 6.61 13.01 -16.00
C LEU A 405 6.03 14.41 -16.14
N ALA A 406 6.70 15.43 -15.60
CA ALA A 406 6.26 16.82 -15.72
C ALA A 406 6.08 17.22 -17.19
N GLY A 407 7.04 16.86 -18.06
CA GLY A 407 6.95 17.09 -19.50
C GLY A 407 5.83 16.31 -20.18
N ALA A 408 5.63 15.04 -19.80
CA ALA A 408 4.54 14.22 -20.33
C ALA A 408 3.16 14.73 -19.92
N TYR A 409 2.99 15.12 -18.65
CA TYR A 409 1.75 15.71 -18.14
C TYR A 409 1.43 17.05 -18.79
N ALA A 410 2.43 17.91 -19.03
CA ALA A 410 2.24 19.16 -19.76
C ALA A 410 1.70 18.91 -21.18
N ARG A 411 2.36 18.04 -21.96
CA ARG A 411 1.91 17.66 -23.30
C ARG A 411 0.51 17.07 -23.30
N LEU A 412 0.23 16.15 -22.37
CA LEU A 412 -1.08 15.52 -22.26
C LEU A 412 -2.19 16.54 -21.98
N ARG A 413 -1.96 17.49 -21.06
CA ARG A 413 -2.92 18.57 -20.78
C ARG A 413 -3.13 19.46 -22.00
N ASP A 414 -2.09 19.75 -22.78
CA ASP A 414 -2.22 20.54 -24.01
C ASP A 414 -3.08 19.84 -25.06
N CYS A 415 -2.87 18.54 -25.29
CA CYS A 415 -3.70 17.74 -26.18
C CYS A 415 -5.16 17.73 -25.72
N VAL A 416 -5.40 17.56 -24.42
CA VAL A 416 -6.75 17.60 -23.83
C VAL A 416 -7.40 18.97 -24.03
N ARG A 417 -6.67 20.05 -23.75
CA ARG A 417 -7.15 21.43 -23.92
C ARG A 417 -7.53 21.71 -25.38
N GLN A 418 -6.72 21.29 -26.35
CA GLN A 418 -7.04 21.45 -27.78
C GLN A 418 -8.35 20.78 -28.16
N ARG A 419 -8.60 19.54 -27.71
CA ARG A 419 -9.86 18.83 -27.96
C ARG A 419 -11.04 19.49 -27.26
N ARG A 420 -10.86 19.99 -26.03
CA ARG A 420 -11.92 20.65 -25.26
C ARG A 420 -12.35 21.99 -25.80
N GLU A 421 -11.45 22.80 -26.36
CA GLU A 421 -11.80 24.11 -26.95
C GLU A 421 -12.90 23.99 -28.03
N ALA A 422 -12.91 22.90 -28.81
CA ALA A 422 -13.98 22.66 -29.79
C ALA A 422 -15.35 22.41 -29.14
N PHE A 423 -15.37 21.72 -28.00
CA PHE A 423 -16.59 21.51 -27.22
C PHE A 423 -17.07 22.82 -26.57
N ASP A 424 -16.16 23.59 -25.98
CA ASP A 424 -16.48 24.84 -25.28
C ASP A 424 -17.09 25.85 -26.26
N ARG A 425 -16.56 25.91 -27.49
CA ARG A 425 -17.17 26.68 -28.59
C ARG A 425 -18.59 26.22 -28.90
N SER A 426 -18.79 24.92 -29.08
CA SER A 426 -20.10 24.36 -29.42
C SER A 426 -21.14 24.61 -28.33
N PHE A 427 -20.73 24.53 -27.07
CA PHE A 427 -21.55 24.87 -25.90
C PHE A 427 -21.91 26.36 -25.88
N ALA A 428 -20.95 27.24 -26.13
CA ALA A 428 -21.18 28.68 -26.20
C ALA A 428 -22.16 29.06 -27.32
N GLU A 429 -21.99 28.49 -28.52
CA GLU A 429 -22.93 28.67 -29.65
C GLU A 429 -24.33 28.16 -29.30
N ALA A 430 -24.44 27.02 -28.59
CA ALA A 430 -25.71 26.50 -28.11
C ALA A 430 -26.37 27.35 -27.02
N LEU A 431 -25.62 28.11 -26.20
CA LEU A 431 -26.16 29.04 -25.21
C LEU A 431 -26.92 30.21 -25.85
N ALA A 432 -26.57 30.61 -27.08
CA ALA A 432 -27.20 31.74 -27.76
C ALA A 432 -28.66 31.49 -28.15
N THR A 433 -29.03 30.23 -28.37
CA THR A 433 -30.36 29.84 -28.86
C THR A 433 -31.05 28.77 -28.02
N GLY A 434 -30.29 28.04 -27.20
CA GLY A 434 -30.77 26.91 -26.42
C GLY A 434 -31.55 27.32 -25.18
N ILE A 435 -32.59 26.54 -24.86
CA ILE A 435 -33.40 26.70 -23.67
C ILE A 435 -33.19 25.47 -22.78
N PRO A 436 -32.85 25.64 -21.50
CA PRO A 436 -32.80 24.55 -20.53
C PRO A 436 -34.14 23.79 -20.47
N ASP A 437 -34.10 22.46 -20.45
CA ASP A 437 -35.31 21.62 -20.39
C ASP A 437 -36.01 21.66 -19.01
N GLY A 438 -35.31 22.18 -17.99
CA GLY A 438 -35.76 22.24 -16.62
C GLY A 438 -35.75 20.89 -15.91
N VAL A 439 -35.18 19.84 -16.50
CA VAL A 439 -35.12 18.50 -15.91
C VAL A 439 -33.66 18.07 -15.78
N ALA A 440 -32.99 17.82 -16.91
CA ALA A 440 -31.56 17.49 -16.91
C ALA A 440 -30.69 18.75 -16.80
N LEU A 441 -31.13 19.85 -17.42
CA LEU A 441 -30.52 21.17 -17.30
C LEU A 441 -31.53 22.16 -16.71
N ILE A 442 -31.29 22.58 -15.49
CA ILE A 442 -32.17 23.47 -14.73
C ILE A 442 -31.54 24.87 -14.71
N PRO A 443 -32.25 25.94 -15.13
CA PRO A 443 -31.74 27.29 -14.92
C PRO A 443 -31.64 27.56 -13.42
N ILE A 444 -30.55 28.16 -12.95
CA ILE A 444 -30.21 28.22 -11.52
C ILE A 444 -31.31 28.86 -10.65
N GLU A 445 -32.03 29.83 -11.19
CA GLU A 445 -33.20 30.45 -10.57
C GLU A 445 -34.36 29.48 -10.30
N ALA A 446 -34.42 28.33 -10.97
CA ALA A 446 -35.40 27.28 -10.74
C ALA A 446 -34.89 26.15 -9.83
N ALA A 447 -33.64 26.21 -9.37
CA ALA A 447 -33.00 25.14 -8.60
C ALA A 447 -33.75 24.83 -7.30
N LEU A 448 -34.19 25.85 -6.55
CA LEU A 448 -34.96 25.63 -5.31
C LEU A 448 -36.25 24.86 -5.60
N ALA A 449 -37.04 25.33 -6.57
CA ALA A 449 -38.33 24.72 -6.89
C ALA A 449 -38.19 23.29 -7.42
N ARG A 450 -37.18 23.03 -8.26
CA ARG A 450 -37.06 21.75 -8.99
C ARG A 450 -36.18 20.71 -8.30
N ALA A 451 -35.16 21.12 -7.55
CA ALA A 451 -34.21 20.20 -6.92
C ALA A 451 -34.29 20.19 -5.39
N VAL A 452 -34.55 21.33 -4.73
CA VAL A 452 -34.51 21.43 -3.27
C VAL A 452 -35.87 21.14 -2.62
N VAL A 453 -36.94 21.76 -3.12
CA VAL A 453 -38.31 21.60 -2.59
C VAL A 453 -38.76 20.14 -2.55
N PRO A 454 -38.53 19.29 -3.58
CA PRO A 454 -38.93 17.87 -3.51
C PRO A 454 -38.25 17.10 -2.38
N VAL A 455 -36.98 17.40 -2.09
CA VAL A 455 -36.21 16.80 -0.99
C VAL A 455 -36.71 17.34 0.35
N ALA A 456 -36.90 18.66 0.46
CA ALA A 456 -37.44 19.31 1.66
C ALA A 456 -38.85 18.81 2.01
N ALA A 457 -39.69 18.51 1.03
CA ALA A 457 -41.03 17.95 1.26
C ALA A 457 -40.99 16.53 1.87
N ALA A 458 -39.93 15.76 1.60
CA ALA A 458 -39.77 14.39 2.09
C ALA A 458 -38.95 14.27 3.39
N SER A 459 -38.05 15.20 3.67
CA SER A 459 -37.18 15.14 4.86
C SER A 459 -36.74 16.52 5.38
N ARG A 460 -36.10 16.54 6.54
CA ARG A 460 -35.32 17.72 6.99
C ARG A 460 -34.06 17.79 6.15
N ILE A 461 -33.69 18.98 5.71
CA ILE A 461 -32.56 19.17 4.80
C ILE A 461 -31.49 20.09 5.37
N LEU A 462 -30.27 19.88 4.91
CA LEU A 462 -29.18 20.83 4.94
C LEU A 462 -28.74 21.09 3.49
N LEU A 463 -29.01 22.28 2.96
CA LEU A 463 -28.50 22.74 1.66
C LEU A 463 -27.14 23.41 1.85
N ILE A 464 -26.11 22.88 1.23
CA ILE A 464 -24.76 23.44 1.25
C ILE A 464 -24.46 23.97 -0.16
N VAL A 465 -24.30 25.28 -0.28
CA VAL A 465 -23.85 25.95 -1.50
C VAL A 465 -22.37 26.27 -1.36
N VAL A 466 -21.52 25.65 -2.17
CA VAL A 466 -20.09 25.92 -2.19
C VAL A 466 -19.81 26.95 -3.29
N ASP A 467 -19.48 28.18 -2.91
CA ASP A 467 -19.24 29.30 -3.82
C ASP A 467 -18.06 29.00 -4.77
N GLY A 468 -18.32 29.05 -6.08
CA GLY A 468 -17.33 28.78 -7.13
C GLY A 468 -17.03 27.30 -7.41
N MET A 469 -17.81 26.35 -6.89
CA MET A 469 -17.60 24.91 -7.12
C MET A 469 -18.05 24.47 -8.54
N SER A 470 -17.08 24.12 -9.37
CA SER A 470 -17.34 23.46 -10.67
C SER A 470 -17.73 21.98 -10.48
N ILE A 471 -18.29 21.36 -11.53
CA ILE A 471 -18.63 19.92 -11.49
C ILE A 471 -17.37 19.07 -11.26
N ALA A 472 -16.21 19.45 -11.81
CA ALA A 472 -14.95 18.75 -11.59
C ALA A 472 -14.54 18.71 -10.11
N VAL A 473 -14.66 19.85 -9.41
CA VAL A 473 -14.43 19.93 -7.95
C VAL A 473 -15.43 19.07 -7.19
N PHE A 474 -16.68 19.10 -7.61
CA PHE A 474 -17.72 18.27 -7.00
C PHE A 474 -17.49 16.78 -7.18
N LEU A 475 -17.01 16.31 -8.34
CA LEU A 475 -16.70 14.89 -8.56
C LEU A 475 -15.62 14.39 -7.58
N GLU A 476 -14.63 15.23 -7.29
CA GLU A 476 -13.62 14.93 -6.29
C GLU A 476 -14.21 14.86 -4.87
N LEU A 477 -14.99 15.89 -4.49
CA LEU A 477 -15.66 15.93 -3.18
C LEU A 477 -16.65 14.76 -3.03
N HIS A 478 -17.33 14.39 -4.09
CA HIS A 478 -18.27 13.27 -4.16
C HIS A 478 -17.60 11.94 -3.79
N GLN A 479 -16.37 11.70 -4.29
CA GLN A 479 -15.60 10.52 -3.90
C GLN A 479 -15.27 10.53 -2.39
N SER A 480 -14.89 11.69 -1.86
CA SER A 480 -14.61 11.87 -0.43
C SER A 480 -15.86 11.63 0.43
N LEU A 481 -17.03 12.13 0.02
CA LEU A 481 -18.32 11.90 0.69
C LEU A 481 -18.66 10.41 0.79
N LYS A 482 -18.50 9.67 -0.30
CA LYS A 482 -18.78 8.22 -0.34
C LYS A 482 -17.87 7.44 0.58
N GLN A 483 -16.57 7.77 0.63
CA GLN A 483 -15.61 7.16 1.56
C GLN A 483 -15.99 7.39 3.03
N HIS A 484 -16.72 8.47 3.33
CA HIS A 484 -17.20 8.81 4.67
C HIS A 484 -18.66 8.38 4.93
N GLY A 485 -19.22 7.48 4.10
CA GLY A 485 -20.52 6.84 4.34
C GLY A 485 -21.74 7.65 3.86
N TRP A 486 -21.54 8.73 3.11
CA TRP A 486 -22.63 9.47 2.47
C TRP A 486 -23.01 8.83 1.14
N SER A 487 -24.23 8.31 1.07
CA SER A 487 -24.76 7.64 -0.11
C SER A 487 -25.58 8.64 -0.95
N PRO A 488 -25.28 8.80 -2.25
CA PRO A 488 -26.02 9.72 -3.09
C PRO A 488 -27.43 9.20 -3.38
N CYS A 489 -28.41 10.09 -3.40
CA CYS A 489 -29.82 9.74 -3.52
C CYS A 489 -30.63 10.81 -4.27
N GLN A 490 -31.77 10.38 -4.80
CA GLN A 490 -32.75 11.23 -5.47
C GLN A 490 -34.18 10.77 -5.19
N ARG A 491 -35.16 11.66 -5.42
CA ARG A 491 -36.60 11.36 -5.28
C ARG A 491 -37.24 10.75 -6.52
N THR A 492 -36.63 10.94 -7.69
CA THR A 492 -37.12 10.41 -8.96
C THR A 492 -36.00 9.65 -9.63
N PRO A 493 -36.23 8.44 -10.17
CA PRO A 493 -35.21 7.71 -10.92
C PRO A 493 -34.71 8.54 -12.11
N GLY A 494 -33.39 8.58 -12.33
CA GLY A 494 -32.78 9.33 -13.42
C GLY A 494 -31.29 9.59 -13.23
N THR A 495 -30.71 10.30 -14.20
CA THR A 495 -29.36 10.86 -14.13
C THR A 495 -29.44 12.23 -13.44
N GLY A 496 -28.57 12.50 -12.47
CA GLY A 496 -28.59 13.73 -11.68
C GLY A 496 -28.64 15.02 -12.52
N ALA A 497 -29.32 16.04 -12.03
CA ALA A 497 -29.50 17.30 -12.75
C ALA A 497 -28.24 18.18 -12.71
N THR A 498 -28.10 19.02 -13.73
CA THR A 498 -27.08 20.07 -13.82
C THR A 498 -27.77 21.43 -13.77
N LEU A 499 -27.21 22.38 -13.04
CA LEU A 499 -27.72 23.74 -13.03
C LEU A 499 -26.95 24.60 -14.04
N LEU A 500 -27.67 25.46 -14.75
CA LEU A 500 -27.11 26.51 -15.59
C LEU A 500 -27.09 27.82 -14.80
N ALA A 501 -25.90 28.30 -14.45
CA ALA A 501 -25.67 29.55 -13.76
C ALA A 501 -26.30 30.76 -14.50
N MET A 502 -26.39 31.89 -13.82
CA MET A 502 -26.65 33.16 -14.51
C MET A 502 -25.45 33.50 -15.40
N LEU A 503 -25.69 34.27 -16.46
CA LEU A 503 -24.63 34.80 -17.31
C LEU A 503 -24.72 36.34 -17.30
N PRO A 504 -23.63 37.07 -17.05
CA PRO A 504 -22.31 36.60 -16.62
C PRO A 504 -22.36 35.75 -15.33
N SER A 505 -21.50 34.73 -15.24
CA SER A 505 -21.46 33.76 -14.13
C SER A 505 -20.79 34.31 -12.88
N THR A 506 -21.37 35.37 -12.32
CA THR A 506 -20.91 36.04 -11.09
C THR A 506 -21.70 35.56 -9.87
N THR A 507 -21.06 35.60 -8.71
CA THR A 507 -21.67 35.28 -7.41
C THR A 507 -22.92 36.13 -7.17
N GLU A 508 -22.86 37.44 -7.42
CA GLU A 508 -23.96 38.38 -7.13
C GLU A 508 -25.23 38.08 -7.94
N ALA A 509 -25.07 37.55 -9.16
CA ALA A 509 -26.20 37.18 -10.02
C ALA A 509 -26.64 35.74 -9.75
N SER A 510 -25.72 34.78 -9.80
CA SER A 510 -26.04 33.35 -9.74
C SER A 510 -26.53 32.92 -8.37
N ARG A 511 -25.83 33.30 -7.28
CA ARG A 511 -26.20 32.88 -5.92
C ARG A 511 -27.47 33.57 -5.45
N THR A 512 -27.59 34.87 -5.74
CA THR A 512 -28.83 35.60 -5.45
C THR A 512 -30.01 34.98 -6.19
N SER A 513 -29.86 34.67 -7.48
CA SER A 513 -30.93 34.03 -8.27
C SER A 513 -31.31 32.66 -7.73
N LEU A 514 -30.33 31.86 -7.28
CA LEU A 514 -30.57 30.58 -6.61
C LEU A 514 -31.46 30.77 -5.37
N PHE A 515 -31.06 31.64 -4.44
CA PHE A 515 -31.78 31.80 -3.17
C PHE A 515 -33.10 32.56 -3.28
N CYS A 516 -33.25 33.42 -4.30
CA CYS A 516 -34.51 34.14 -4.55
C CYS A 516 -35.50 33.34 -5.38
N GLY A 517 -35.05 32.31 -6.12
CA GLY A 517 -35.89 31.52 -7.00
C GLY A 517 -36.39 32.27 -8.25
N ARG A 518 -35.67 33.33 -8.65
CA ARG A 518 -35.96 34.17 -9.82
C ARG A 518 -34.69 34.87 -10.31
N PRO A 519 -34.58 35.22 -11.61
CA PRO A 519 -33.43 35.97 -12.12
C PRO A 519 -33.31 37.32 -11.42
N CYS A 520 -32.22 37.55 -10.70
CA CYS A 520 -31.90 38.82 -10.05
C CYS A 520 -30.45 38.90 -9.57
N THR A 521 -30.02 40.12 -9.26
CA THR A 521 -28.77 40.40 -8.57
C THR A 521 -29.04 40.93 -7.17
N GLY A 522 -28.09 40.76 -6.26
CA GLY A 522 -28.28 41.21 -4.89
C GLY A 522 -27.09 40.93 -3.98
N SER A 523 -27.37 40.99 -2.68
CA SER A 523 -26.40 40.77 -1.61
C SER A 523 -26.85 39.64 -0.69
N ALA A 524 -25.98 39.24 0.24
CA ALA A 524 -26.35 38.31 1.32
C ALA A 524 -27.65 38.71 2.05
N ALA A 525 -27.92 40.02 2.23
CA ALA A 525 -29.16 40.47 2.85
C ALA A 525 -30.40 40.16 2.00
N THR A 526 -30.29 40.30 0.68
CA THR A 526 -31.34 39.92 -0.28
C THR A 526 -31.57 38.41 -0.23
N GLU A 527 -30.49 37.62 -0.29
CA GLU A 527 -30.51 36.16 -0.22
C GLU A 527 -31.22 35.68 1.06
N HIS A 528 -30.86 36.22 2.23
CA HIS A 528 -31.53 35.90 3.50
C HIS A 528 -33.02 36.24 3.50
N ALA A 529 -33.38 37.43 3.03
CA ALA A 529 -34.76 37.92 3.09
C ALA A 529 -35.69 37.10 2.20
N GLU A 530 -35.26 36.78 0.98
CA GLU A 530 -36.06 36.06 -0.01
C GLU A 530 -36.10 34.56 0.30
N PHE A 531 -34.98 33.93 0.67
CA PHE A 531 -34.94 32.50 1.01
C PHE A 531 -35.85 32.17 2.20
N LYS A 532 -35.86 33.02 3.23
CA LYS A 532 -36.73 32.89 4.41
C LYS A 532 -38.22 32.91 4.06
N ARG A 533 -38.59 33.57 2.96
CA ARG A 533 -39.97 33.77 2.52
C ARG A 533 -40.37 32.89 1.34
N PHE A 534 -39.46 32.07 0.82
CA PHE A 534 -39.69 31.27 -0.38
C PHE A 534 -40.89 30.31 -0.18
N PRO A 535 -42.04 30.54 -0.83
CA PRO A 535 -43.31 29.92 -0.41
C PRO A 535 -43.27 28.39 -0.36
N ALA A 536 -42.68 27.75 -1.37
CA ALA A 536 -42.64 26.29 -1.46
C ALA A 536 -41.70 25.62 -0.43
N LEU A 537 -40.79 26.37 0.21
CA LEU A 537 -39.98 25.88 1.35
C LEU A 537 -40.62 26.25 2.69
N VAL A 538 -41.42 27.32 2.75
CA VAL A 538 -42.21 27.70 3.93
C VAL A 538 -43.37 26.72 4.15
N THR A 539 -44.10 26.33 3.09
CA THR A 539 -45.26 25.42 3.19
C THR A 539 -44.98 24.11 3.94
N PRO A 540 -43.87 23.36 3.69
CA PRO A 540 -43.57 22.15 4.45
C PRO A 540 -42.92 22.42 5.83
N SER A 541 -42.59 23.67 6.15
CA SER A 541 -41.91 24.05 7.40
C SER A 541 -42.89 24.27 8.56
N VAL A 542 -42.43 24.06 9.79
CA VAL A 542 -43.24 24.27 10.99
C VAL A 542 -43.48 25.77 11.19
N ALA A 543 -44.70 26.14 11.62
CA ALA A 543 -45.02 27.53 11.95
C ALA A 543 -44.00 28.13 12.95
N GLY A 544 -43.47 29.30 12.64
CA GLY A 544 -42.40 29.95 13.42
C GLY A 544 -40.99 29.41 13.19
N LYS A 545 -40.81 28.42 12.30
CA LYS A 545 -39.51 27.85 11.89
C LYS A 545 -39.32 27.95 10.37
N PRO A 546 -39.26 29.19 9.81
CA PRO A 546 -39.07 29.37 8.38
C PRO A 546 -37.68 28.86 7.94
N PRO A 547 -37.43 28.70 6.63
CA PRO A 547 -36.10 28.39 6.11
C PRO A 547 -35.04 29.35 6.65
N LEU A 548 -33.90 28.80 7.08
CA LEU A 548 -32.76 29.57 7.57
C LEU A 548 -31.59 29.45 6.60
N LEU A 549 -30.91 30.57 6.34
CA LEU A 549 -29.69 30.64 5.54
C LEU A 549 -28.57 31.18 6.45
N PHE A 550 -27.36 30.64 6.33
CA PHE A 550 -26.16 31.08 7.05
C PHE A 550 -25.03 31.31 6.05
N HIS A 551 -24.33 32.42 6.18
CA HIS A 551 -23.18 32.75 5.34
C HIS A 551 -21.87 32.55 6.10
N LYS A 552 -20.73 32.73 5.42
CA LYS A 552 -19.37 32.55 5.93
C LYS A 552 -19.15 33.06 7.38
N LYS A 553 -19.62 34.26 7.70
CA LYS A 553 -19.45 34.89 9.02
C LYS A 553 -20.27 34.21 10.13
N ASP A 554 -21.29 33.45 9.76
CA ASP A 554 -22.23 32.79 10.66
C ASP A 554 -21.93 31.28 10.78
N LEU A 555 -20.91 30.76 10.08
CA LEU A 555 -20.60 29.32 10.05
C LEU A 555 -19.83 28.85 11.27
N LEU A 556 -18.79 29.59 11.64
CA LEU A 556 -17.87 29.21 12.70
C LEU A 556 -17.96 30.19 13.86
N ASP A 557 -17.65 29.70 15.05
CA ASP A 557 -17.53 30.52 16.24
C ASP A 557 -16.36 31.50 16.17
N ARG A 558 -16.15 32.27 17.24
CA ARG A 558 -15.06 33.25 17.32
C ARG A 558 -13.67 32.60 17.29
N SER A 559 -13.53 31.32 17.66
CA SER A 559 -12.25 30.62 17.55
C SER A 559 -11.98 30.15 16.11
N GLY A 560 -13.02 30.12 15.28
CA GLY A 560 -12.94 29.66 13.90
C GLY A 560 -12.66 28.16 13.80
N VAL A 561 -13.01 27.38 14.82
CA VAL A 561 -12.76 25.93 14.85
C VAL A 561 -14.07 25.17 14.90
N ALA A 562 -14.98 25.54 15.81
CA ALA A 562 -16.28 24.90 15.92
C ALA A 562 -17.35 25.66 15.13
N LEU A 563 -18.46 24.98 14.83
CA LEU A 563 -19.63 25.65 14.26
C LEU A 563 -20.18 26.71 15.22
N ALA A 564 -20.73 27.80 14.68
CA ALA A 564 -21.40 28.81 15.50
C ALA A 564 -22.61 28.20 16.22
N ASP A 565 -22.88 28.67 17.45
CA ASP A 565 -23.94 28.13 18.31
C ASP A 565 -25.33 28.23 17.67
N ASP A 566 -25.63 29.33 16.98
CA ASP A 566 -26.90 29.54 16.28
C ASP A 566 -27.10 28.53 15.13
N LEU A 567 -26.04 28.24 14.38
CA LEU A 567 -26.08 27.24 13.30
C LEU A 567 -26.25 25.82 13.88
N ARG A 568 -25.49 25.48 14.93
CA ARG A 568 -25.61 24.19 15.61
C ARG A 568 -27.01 23.99 16.18
N ALA A 569 -27.57 25.03 16.82
CA ALA A 569 -28.94 25.01 17.34
C ALA A 569 -29.98 24.82 16.23
N ALA A 570 -29.83 25.51 15.09
CA ALA A 570 -30.71 25.35 13.93
C ALA A 570 -30.64 23.94 13.32
N LEU A 571 -29.44 23.35 13.24
CA LEU A 571 -29.25 22.00 12.72
C LEU A 571 -29.87 20.94 13.64
N ASN A 572 -29.75 21.10 14.96
CA ASN A 572 -30.28 20.16 15.94
C ASN A 572 -31.77 20.34 16.28
N ASP A 573 -32.38 21.48 15.94
CA ASP A 573 -33.83 21.67 16.11
C ASP A 573 -34.62 20.80 15.12
N THR A 574 -35.32 19.79 15.65
CA THR A 574 -36.12 18.85 14.87
C THR A 574 -37.32 19.50 14.18
N ARG A 575 -37.77 20.68 14.62
CA ARG A 575 -38.81 21.47 13.96
C ARG A 575 -38.26 22.37 12.84
N GLN A 576 -36.95 22.63 12.83
CA GLN A 576 -36.31 23.43 11.79
C GLN A 576 -36.05 22.56 10.55
N ARG A 577 -36.97 22.63 9.59
CA ARG A 577 -36.97 21.73 8.44
C ARG A 577 -35.87 22.02 7.43
N VAL A 578 -35.67 23.31 7.12
CA VAL A 578 -34.75 23.76 6.08
C VAL A 578 -33.66 24.62 6.70
N VAL A 579 -32.40 24.19 6.52
CA VAL A 579 -31.21 24.98 6.84
C VAL A 579 -30.36 25.02 5.58
N ALA A 580 -29.87 26.20 5.22
CA ALA A 580 -28.95 26.42 4.11
C ALA A 580 -27.68 27.11 4.59
N VAL A 581 -26.56 26.75 4.00
CA VAL A 581 -25.21 27.23 4.36
C VAL A 581 -24.46 27.56 3.08
N VAL A 582 -23.78 28.72 3.05
CA VAL A 582 -22.85 29.10 1.98
C VAL A 582 -21.41 28.96 2.45
N ILE A 583 -20.65 28.08 1.81
CA ILE A 583 -19.22 27.90 2.04
C ILE A 583 -18.46 28.63 0.92
N ASN A 584 -17.79 29.73 1.25
CA ASN A 584 -16.87 30.39 0.33
C ASN A 584 -15.44 29.91 0.60
N ALA A 585 -15.04 28.88 -0.14
CA ALA A 585 -13.71 28.28 -0.07
C ALA A 585 -13.01 28.20 -1.43
N VAL A 586 -13.75 27.91 -2.51
CA VAL A 586 -13.17 27.79 -3.85
C VAL A 586 -12.86 29.17 -4.40
N ASP A 587 -13.82 30.08 -4.44
CA ASP A 587 -13.61 31.44 -4.97
C ASP A 587 -12.51 32.21 -4.21
N ASP A 588 -12.53 32.17 -2.87
CA ASP A 588 -11.46 32.67 -2.00
C ASP A 588 -10.06 32.16 -2.37
N HIS A 589 -9.95 30.93 -2.91
CA HIS A 589 -8.69 30.34 -3.36
C HIS A 589 -8.27 30.82 -4.76
N LEU A 590 -9.22 31.13 -5.65
CA LEU A 590 -8.94 31.67 -6.98
C LEU A 590 -8.30 33.07 -6.93
N MET A 591 -8.60 33.83 -5.87
CA MET A 591 -8.09 35.19 -5.65
C MET A 591 -6.69 35.24 -5.03
N LYS A 592 -6.18 34.13 -4.47
CA LYS A 592 -4.89 34.06 -3.77
C LYS A 592 -3.73 33.73 -4.72
N ALA A 593 -2.50 33.97 -4.25
CA ALA A 593 -1.29 33.61 -5.00
C ALA A 593 -1.17 32.08 -5.20
N ASP A 594 -0.68 31.68 -6.39
CA ASP A 594 -0.54 30.32 -6.94
C ASP A 594 0.53 29.45 -6.23
N GLN A 595 0.65 29.53 -4.90
CA GLN A 595 1.69 28.80 -4.15
C GLN A 595 1.25 27.41 -3.69
N LEU A 596 -0.06 27.12 -3.70
CA LEU A 596 -0.63 25.85 -3.24
C LEU A 596 -1.69 25.36 -4.22
N ARG A 597 -1.64 24.08 -4.61
CA ARG A 597 -2.75 23.41 -5.30
C ARG A 597 -3.45 22.47 -4.32
N LEU A 598 -4.76 22.61 -4.20
CA LEU A 598 -5.57 21.93 -3.19
C LEU A 598 -6.32 20.75 -3.79
N ARG A 599 -6.49 19.70 -2.97
CA ARG A 599 -7.38 18.56 -3.24
C ARG A 599 -8.72 18.80 -2.58
N TRP A 600 -9.82 18.70 -3.32
CA TRP A 600 -11.15 19.08 -2.82
C TRP A 600 -11.87 17.94 -2.08
N THR A 601 -11.26 17.46 -1.00
CA THR A 601 -11.86 16.49 -0.07
C THR A 601 -12.64 17.20 1.05
N ILE A 602 -13.42 16.46 1.85
CA ILE A 602 -14.16 17.04 2.99
C ILE A 602 -13.24 17.88 3.89
N ALA A 603 -12.06 17.37 4.20
CA ALA A 603 -11.09 18.03 5.09
C ALA A 603 -10.57 19.37 4.55
N GLN A 604 -10.68 19.63 3.24
CA GLN A 604 -10.23 20.86 2.63
C GLN A 604 -11.20 22.03 2.85
N PHE A 605 -12.48 21.73 3.07
CA PHE A 605 -13.52 22.73 3.31
C PHE A 605 -13.70 22.95 4.80
N LYS A 606 -13.28 24.13 5.27
CA LYS A 606 -13.34 24.47 6.69
C LYS A 606 -14.78 24.37 7.23
N GLY A 607 -15.00 23.50 8.20
CA GLY A 607 -16.29 23.28 8.86
C GLY A 607 -17.24 22.34 8.12
N LEU A 608 -16.88 21.81 6.94
CA LEU A 608 -17.73 20.87 6.21
C LEU A 608 -17.87 19.53 6.94
N ASP A 609 -16.78 19.04 7.53
CA ASP A 609 -16.77 17.86 8.40
C ASP A 609 -17.76 18.00 9.57
N ALA A 610 -17.75 19.14 10.26
CA ALA A 610 -18.65 19.43 11.36
C ALA A 610 -20.11 19.57 10.89
N LEU A 611 -20.36 20.24 9.75
CA LEU A 611 -21.70 20.35 9.15
C LEU A 611 -22.27 18.96 8.81
N LEU A 612 -21.45 18.09 8.22
CA LEU A 612 -21.84 16.71 7.91
C LEU A 612 -22.09 15.91 9.20
N ALA A 613 -21.26 16.07 10.24
CA ALA A 613 -21.47 15.40 11.52
C ALA A 613 -22.81 15.79 12.18
N GLU A 614 -23.17 17.08 12.19
CA GLU A 614 -24.46 17.56 12.70
C GLU A 614 -25.63 17.08 11.82
N ALA A 615 -25.46 17.11 10.49
CA ALA A 615 -26.47 16.61 9.55
C ALA A 615 -26.73 15.11 9.75
N ARG A 616 -25.68 14.32 9.97
CA ARG A 616 -25.78 12.89 10.31
C ARG A 616 -26.53 12.70 11.63
N SER A 617 -26.14 13.43 12.67
CA SER A 617 -26.73 13.29 14.02
C SER A 617 -28.20 13.70 14.07
N SER A 618 -28.59 14.65 13.21
CA SER A 618 -29.97 15.14 13.07
C SER A 618 -30.75 14.51 11.91
N GLU A 619 -30.21 13.45 11.28
CA GLU A 619 -30.82 12.70 10.17
C GLU A 619 -31.30 13.60 9.01
N ARG A 620 -30.53 14.65 8.71
CA ARG A 620 -30.82 15.56 7.60
C ARG A 620 -30.34 14.94 6.29
N THR A 621 -31.14 15.11 5.24
CA THR A 621 -30.68 14.89 3.87
C THR A 621 -29.83 16.09 3.45
N VAL A 622 -28.60 15.84 3.04
CA VAL A 622 -27.68 16.90 2.60
C VAL A 622 -27.86 17.13 1.11
N ILE A 623 -28.02 18.38 0.68
CA ILE A 623 -28.01 18.76 -0.73
C ILE A 623 -26.76 19.60 -0.95
N LEU A 624 -25.92 19.23 -1.91
CA LEU A 624 -24.76 20.01 -2.33
C LEU A 624 -25.04 20.68 -3.67
N SER A 625 -24.70 21.96 -3.77
CA SER A 625 -24.83 22.76 -4.99
C SER A 625 -23.72 23.82 -5.07
N SER A 626 -23.62 24.50 -6.21
CA SER A 626 -22.85 25.72 -6.38
C SER A 626 -23.71 26.84 -6.96
N ASP A 627 -23.18 28.06 -6.98
CA ASP A 627 -23.71 29.22 -7.69
C ASP A 627 -23.11 29.35 -9.09
N HIS A 628 -21.79 29.25 -9.22
CA HIS A 628 -21.08 29.15 -10.49
C HIS A 628 -19.89 28.20 -10.33
N GLY A 629 -19.28 27.83 -11.45
CA GLY A 629 -18.00 27.13 -11.43
C GLY A 629 -16.85 28.09 -11.67
N HIS A 630 -15.71 27.57 -12.09
CA HIS A 630 -14.52 28.38 -12.34
C HIS A 630 -13.59 27.72 -13.35
N LEU A 631 -12.72 28.55 -13.89
CA LEU A 631 -11.58 28.19 -14.71
C LEU A 631 -10.29 28.45 -13.91
N LEU A 632 -9.36 27.50 -13.86
CA LEU A 632 -8.02 27.73 -13.33
C LEU A 632 -7.12 28.38 -14.39
N ASP A 633 -6.25 29.30 -13.99
CA ASP A 633 -5.31 29.92 -14.93
C ASP A 633 -4.29 28.90 -15.45
N GLN A 634 -4.23 28.77 -16.77
CA GLN A 634 -3.27 27.91 -17.47
C GLN A 634 -2.75 28.65 -18.71
N ASP A 635 -1.85 29.60 -18.47
CA ASP A 635 -1.26 30.45 -19.52
C ASP A 635 -2.34 31.16 -20.35
N THR A 636 -3.30 31.77 -19.66
CA THR A 636 -4.30 32.59 -20.33
C THR A 636 -3.64 33.78 -21.03
N GLU A 637 -4.34 34.40 -21.96
CA GLU A 637 -3.95 35.60 -22.68
C GLU A 637 -4.85 36.77 -22.28
N LEU A 638 -4.24 37.91 -21.97
CA LEU A 638 -4.98 39.15 -21.74
C LEU A 638 -5.41 39.73 -23.09
N ARG A 639 -6.72 39.83 -23.32
CA ARG A 639 -7.33 40.47 -24.50
C ARG A 639 -8.30 41.53 -24.02
N ALA A 640 -8.39 42.68 -24.68
CA ALA A 640 -9.16 43.83 -24.18
C ALA A 640 -8.83 44.19 -22.70
N SER A 641 -9.40 45.28 -22.20
CA SER A 641 -9.33 45.61 -20.78
C SER A 641 -10.75 45.79 -20.27
N SER A 642 -11.14 45.00 -19.27
CA SER A 642 -12.46 45.03 -18.64
C SER A 642 -12.31 45.00 -17.12
N PRO A 643 -13.20 45.67 -16.36
CA PRO A 643 -13.29 45.48 -14.91
C PRO A 643 -13.55 44.03 -14.49
N SER A 644 -14.16 43.25 -15.39
CA SER A 644 -14.50 41.84 -15.17
C SER A 644 -13.48 40.91 -15.84
N THR A 645 -13.16 39.78 -15.20
CA THR A 645 -12.09 38.87 -15.66
C THR A 645 -12.43 38.10 -16.93
N ARG A 646 -13.71 37.77 -17.15
CA ARG A 646 -14.17 36.80 -18.17
C ARG A 646 -15.36 37.28 -19.01
N TRP A 647 -15.81 38.51 -18.79
CA TRP A 647 -16.84 39.16 -19.61
C TRP A 647 -16.56 40.65 -19.75
N ARG A 648 -17.15 41.28 -20.78
CA ARG A 648 -17.01 42.70 -21.09
C ARG A 648 -18.25 43.25 -21.77
N GLU A 649 -18.39 44.57 -21.76
CA GLU A 649 -19.41 45.23 -22.57
C GLU A 649 -19.14 45.01 -24.08
N PRO A 650 -20.20 44.92 -24.90
CA PRO A 650 -20.05 44.82 -26.35
C PRO A 650 -19.28 46.01 -26.92
N SER A 651 -18.39 45.73 -27.89
CA SER A 651 -17.66 46.74 -28.64
C SER A 651 -17.59 46.34 -30.12
N LEU A 652 -17.01 47.21 -30.98
CA LEU A 652 -16.76 46.87 -32.39
C LEU A 652 -15.70 45.77 -32.56
N GLU A 653 -14.88 45.55 -31.54
CA GLU A 653 -13.87 44.49 -31.54
C GLU A 653 -14.48 43.15 -31.17
N SER A 654 -14.06 42.09 -31.87
CA SER A 654 -14.37 40.71 -31.54
C SER A 654 -13.09 39.88 -31.57
N TYR A 655 -12.90 39.06 -30.56
CA TYR A 655 -11.75 38.19 -30.40
C TYR A 655 -12.16 36.72 -30.61
N PRO A 656 -11.29 35.86 -31.16
CA PRO A 656 -11.52 34.42 -31.12
C PRO A 656 -11.58 33.93 -29.67
N GLY A 657 -12.55 33.09 -29.33
CA GLY A 657 -12.70 32.55 -27.96
C GLY A 657 -13.77 33.24 -27.10
N GLU A 658 -14.48 34.23 -27.64
CA GLU A 658 -15.60 34.91 -26.99
C GLU A 658 -16.88 34.84 -27.83
N ILE A 659 -18.02 35.10 -27.20
CA ILE A 659 -19.33 35.14 -27.83
C ILE A 659 -20.16 36.28 -27.24
N LYS A 660 -20.98 36.94 -28.08
CA LYS A 660 -21.95 37.93 -27.64
C LYS A 660 -23.28 37.27 -27.34
N LEU A 661 -23.80 37.43 -26.12
CA LEU A 661 -25.09 36.90 -25.68
C LEU A 661 -25.99 38.04 -25.16
N GLY A 662 -27.30 37.87 -25.31
CA GLY A 662 -28.30 38.82 -24.83
C GLY A 662 -29.55 38.12 -24.30
N GLY A 663 -30.49 38.92 -23.77
CA GLY A 663 -31.81 38.44 -23.34
C GLY A 663 -32.11 38.71 -21.86
N ALA A 664 -33.30 38.29 -21.41
CA ALA A 664 -33.83 38.67 -20.11
C ALA A 664 -32.95 38.20 -18.92
N ARG A 665 -32.31 37.03 -19.03
CA ARG A 665 -31.39 36.54 -17.99
C ARG A 665 -30.11 37.39 -17.91
N ILE A 666 -29.55 37.82 -19.05
CA ILE A 666 -28.40 38.74 -19.11
C ILE A 666 -28.76 40.07 -18.45
N LYS A 667 -29.90 40.64 -18.83
CA LYS A 667 -30.39 41.91 -18.27
C LYS A 667 -30.61 41.83 -16.77
N ALA A 668 -31.15 40.73 -16.27
CA ALA A 668 -31.31 40.51 -14.83
C ALA A 668 -29.98 40.34 -14.09
N ALA A 669 -28.97 39.76 -14.73
CA ALA A 669 -27.67 39.46 -14.13
C ALA A 669 -26.69 40.64 -14.10
N CYS A 670 -26.77 41.57 -15.05
CA CYS A 670 -25.80 42.67 -15.15
C CYS A 670 -26.40 44.03 -15.53
N GLY A 671 -27.70 44.12 -15.80
CA GLY A 671 -28.37 45.36 -16.21
C GLY A 671 -28.22 45.72 -17.69
N LEU A 672 -27.42 44.98 -18.45
CA LEU A 672 -27.17 45.22 -19.88
C LEU A 672 -28.06 44.34 -20.76
N ASP A 673 -28.42 44.82 -21.95
CA ASP A 673 -29.22 44.03 -22.91
C ASP A 673 -28.38 42.93 -23.59
N GLU A 674 -27.08 43.18 -23.77
CA GLU A 674 -26.09 42.26 -24.35
C GLU A 674 -24.75 42.36 -23.61
N VAL A 675 -24.00 41.25 -23.59
CA VAL A 675 -22.63 41.15 -23.05
C VAL A 675 -21.76 40.28 -23.95
N VAL A 676 -20.45 40.47 -23.90
CA VAL A 676 -19.47 39.57 -24.53
C VAL A 676 -18.82 38.71 -23.44
N LEU A 677 -18.90 37.39 -23.60
CA LEU A 677 -18.45 36.39 -22.63
C LEU A 677 -17.35 35.54 -23.24
N ALA A 678 -16.29 35.29 -22.48
CA ALA A 678 -15.28 34.32 -22.86
C ALA A 678 -15.83 32.89 -22.69
N TRP A 679 -15.76 32.09 -23.75
CA TRP A 679 -15.99 30.64 -23.68
C TRP A 679 -14.68 29.87 -23.73
N SER A 680 -13.67 30.39 -24.42
CA SER A 680 -12.34 29.78 -24.48
C SER A 680 -11.68 29.89 -23.11
N GLU A 681 -10.95 28.84 -22.74
CA GLU A 681 -10.19 28.79 -21.50
C GLU A 681 -8.91 29.62 -21.57
N ARG A 682 -8.57 30.11 -22.77
CA ARG A 682 -7.35 30.87 -23.02
C ARG A 682 -7.48 32.36 -22.82
N LEU A 683 -8.68 32.88 -22.60
CA LEU A 683 -8.91 34.33 -22.55
C LEU A 683 -9.03 34.86 -21.13
N ARG A 684 -8.53 36.06 -20.88
CA ARG A 684 -8.95 36.90 -19.75
C ARG A 684 -8.98 38.35 -20.18
N TYR A 685 -9.76 39.16 -19.47
CA TYR A 685 -9.91 40.59 -19.75
C TYR A 685 -9.37 41.50 -18.62
N ALA A 686 -8.92 40.90 -17.52
CA ALA A 686 -8.35 41.61 -16.37
C ALA A 686 -7.01 40.97 -15.93
N SER A 687 -6.43 41.51 -14.85
CA SER A 687 -5.16 41.04 -14.31
C SER A 687 -5.16 39.55 -13.97
N LYS A 688 -3.98 38.93 -14.05
CA LYS A 688 -3.79 37.50 -13.81
C LYS A 688 -4.18 37.14 -12.37
N ARG A 689 -4.93 36.05 -12.20
CA ARG A 689 -5.31 35.43 -10.91
C ARG A 689 -5.04 33.93 -10.98
N ASN A 690 -5.22 33.20 -9.87
CA ASN A 690 -5.08 31.74 -9.85
C ASN A 690 -6.24 31.06 -10.61
N GLY A 691 -7.40 31.70 -10.66
CA GLY A 691 -8.48 31.33 -11.56
C GLY A 691 -9.49 32.44 -11.74
N TYR A 692 -10.51 32.15 -12.53
CA TYR A 692 -11.48 33.12 -13.01
C TYR A 692 -12.89 32.53 -13.06
N HIS A 693 -13.88 33.40 -12.97
CA HIS A 693 -15.28 33.12 -13.26
C HIS A 693 -15.89 34.34 -13.98
N GLY A 694 -17.18 34.25 -14.34
CA GLY A 694 -17.91 35.30 -15.04
C GLY A 694 -18.09 35.04 -16.54
N GLY A 695 -17.39 34.07 -17.11
CA GLY A 695 -17.51 33.67 -18.52
C GLY A 695 -18.68 32.72 -18.78
N CYS A 696 -18.64 32.08 -19.94
CA CYS A 696 -19.64 31.10 -20.39
C CYS A 696 -19.04 29.76 -20.82
N SER A 697 -17.78 29.48 -20.45
CA SER A 697 -17.24 28.13 -20.58
C SER A 697 -18.10 27.14 -19.77
N PRO A 698 -18.20 25.86 -20.18
CA PRO A 698 -18.95 24.86 -19.42
C PRO A 698 -18.51 24.76 -17.96
N GLN A 699 -17.21 24.93 -17.69
CA GLN A 699 -16.63 24.93 -16.35
C GLN A 699 -17.16 26.04 -15.43
N GLU A 700 -17.49 27.19 -16.01
CA GLU A 700 -18.02 28.35 -15.29
C GLU A 700 -19.56 28.31 -15.22
N ALA A 701 -20.21 27.92 -16.31
CA ALA A 701 -21.66 28.03 -16.47
C ALA A 701 -22.44 26.82 -15.93
N LEU A 702 -21.85 25.64 -15.85
CA LEU A 702 -22.52 24.42 -15.40
C LEU A 702 -22.07 24.03 -13.99
N VAL A 703 -23.03 23.87 -13.09
CA VAL A 703 -22.78 23.54 -11.68
C VAL A 703 -23.56 22.33 -11.20
N PRO A 704 -23.05 21.59 -10.20
CA PRO A 704 -23.70 20.39 -9.72
C PRO A 704 -24.92 20.72 -8.83
N VAL A 705 -25.88 19.80 -8.78
CA VAL A 705 -26.80 19.65 -7.66
C VAL A 705 -26.95 18.16 -7.36
N ALA A 706 -26.75 17.75 -6.10
CA ALA A 706 -26.83 16.36 -5.70
C ALA A 706 -27.28 16.23 -4.24
N SER A 707 -28.03 15.18 -3.92
CA SER A 707 -28.48 14.91 -2.55
C SER A 707 -27.83 13.65 -1.98
N TYR A 708 -27.62 13.64 -0.67
CA TYR A 708 -26.94 12.58 0.06
C TYR A 708 -27.68 12.25 1.36
N ARG A 709 -27.67 10.97 1.70
CA ARG A 709 -28.12 10.46 3.01
C ARG A 709 -27.00 9.62 3.62
N HIS A 710 -26.89 9.69 4.93
CA HIS A 710 -25.96 8.87 5.69
C HIS A 710 -26.67 7.59 6.18
N GLY A 711 -26.12 6.41 5.90
CA GLY A 711 -26.66 5.12 6.38
C GLY A 711 -26.89 4.06 5.29
N PRO A 712 -27.19 2.81 5.67
CA PRO A 712 -27.01 1.63 4.82
C PRO A 712 -28.16 1.28 3.86
N ARG A 713 -29.34 1.92 3.93
CA ARG A 713 -30.48 1.61 3.03
C ARG A 713 -31.26 2.84 2.59
N MET A 714 -31.64 2.83 1.32
CA MET A 714 -32.58 3.77 0.71
C MET A 714 -33.96 3.13 0.76
N ASP A 715 -34.82 3.58 1.68
CA ASP A 715 -36.22 3.17 1.79
C ASP A 715 -37.16 4.37 1.48
N GLU A 716 -38.48 4.16 1.41
CA GLU A 716 -39.49 5.25 1.37
C GLU A 716 -39.42 6.23 0.16
N GLY A 717 -39.26 5.70 -1.06
CA GLY A 717 -39.31 6.50 -2.29
C GLY A 717 -38.03 7.31 -2.56
N TRP A 718 -36.90 6.90 -1.96
CA TRP A 718 -35.56 7.36 -2.32
C TRP A 718 -34.89 6.32 -3.23
N TYR A 719 -34.25 6.80 -4.29
CA TYR A 719 -33.50 5.99 -5.24
C TYR A 719 -32.02 6.35 -5.16
N GLY A 720 -31.13 5.35 -5.27
CA GLY A 720 -29.71 5.62 -5.44
C GLY A 720 -29.44 6.39 -6.74
N SER A 721 -28.55 7.37 -6.68
CA SER A 721 -28.22 8.23 -7.82
C SER A 721 -26.73 8.56 -7.83
N ASP A 722 -25.92 7.62 -8.27
CA ASP A 722 -24.46 7.76 -8.23
C ASP A 722 -23.92 8.49 -9.47
N GLU A 723 -22.80 9.20 -9.32
CA GLU A 723 -22.06 9.72 -10.47
C GLU A 723 -21.30 8.57 -11.12
N ALA A 724 -21.90 7.96 -12.14
CA ALA A 724 -21.31 6.83 -12.83
C ALA A 724 -20.03 7.29 -13.58
N PRO A 725 -18.87 6.70 -13.30
CA PRO A 725 -17.66 7.02 -14.04
C PRO A 725 -17.81 6.59 -15.51
N PRO A 726 -17.37 7.41 -16.48
CA PRO A 726 -17.44 7.05 -17.89
C PRO A 726 -16.55 5.82 -18.18
N ILE A 727 -16.81 5.14 -19.30
CA ILE A 727 -16.16 3.85 -19.62
C ILE A 727 -14.62 3.98 -19.63
N TRP A 728 -14.09 5.08 -20.15
CA TRP A 728 -12.64 5.35 -20.22
C TRP A 728 -11.99 5.70 -18.87
N TRP A 729 -12.78 5.95 -17.81
CA TRP A 729 -12.27 6.28 -16.47
C TRP A 729 -11.67 5.07 -15.74
N ARG A 730 -12.06 3.86 -16.15
CA ARG A 730 -11.57 2.61 -15.57
C ARG A 730 -10.18 2.29 -16.16
N ILE A 731 -9.25 1.94 -15.27
CA ILE A 731 -7.84 1.67 -15.59
C ILE A 731 -7.60 0.17 -15.64
#